data_AF-A0A0Q9XRQ3-F1
#
_entry.id   AF-A0A0Q9XRQ3-F1
#
_cell.length_a   1.000
_cell.length_b   1.000
_cell.length_c   1.000
_cell.angle_alpha   90.00
_cell.angle_beta   90.00
_cell.angle_gamma   90.00
#
_symmetry.space_group_name_H-M   'P 1'
#
loop_
_entity.id
_entity.type
_entity.pdbx_description
1 polymer ?
#
loop_
_entity_poly.entity_id
_entity_poly.type
_entity_poly.pdbx_seq_one_letter_code
_entity_poly.pdbx_strand_id
1 'polypeptide(L)'
;MSEYSLDSSYQSSSEAVRIEAGSSRKTDREPSSDKNAAKQGNDYVKKTSNSGSAPRYGNMYSLHRSFERNQTAIYSTKMDPKGNREPDPKHRSPPQSNLMFYAIIGYISGIVLILLWYLFNYRKEREELNLKWFCIVLLGLLLLIIIYSRATQSIGVLCLVSIFGYTGRELFISLALLLAVLGPVTNILGNMEIMAYSLSCGQTLLSAALTPMHEIMGSPVYVVEQAVYTCLSQVRKLMDRLDRALRSIEELIWQLYSGYKSCDQWLLHQQSFFEHQVGSPYDRCMGAGMISVQDCKAKFKKQPSVCALEKHIEWFCSNLKDLPSFFDVSLKEQQQIVDQVFSRPMEMFGKIRALFEVSITFDHSPKSDENSGASGSDIGQNIAADFDRHIFLFIYIWLAAVLALLIGLLVLHSIYFHVNYLDSNHYRNYYLTKEFFDINKEKPTGLTENLLPLRPTERKTFVGLDSWRLLPSETRHANASIVLLLIISFQLFTICVFDYGLSWMLANLTYHLHKTAELEPPEYTKVVIKRGGFIADLLRDLVQAFEPLTKNLIVDIQHCLPLPRPPKFLRYWEIMMLCLLAWILIIGEPISHRVGHKVMSTFYPANGRRRAVLLHERLSYGRVVFIRRVRCRSQLLNFYVPDNCKCLTQFIAMMSGALYRLTKGYLGAYQGKYCLLCKSRLIYGSFVVCKTPNCRGIYCELCFLDLDSECLVCSLRIRFDDVVNITDVEDSSDAECARKAPPPDRSYANY
;
A
#
# COMPACT_ATOMS: atom_id res chain seq x y z
N MET A 1 84.51 4.89 29.34
CA MET A 1 83.49 5.33 30.32
C MET A 1 82.23 4.57 29.95
N SER A 2 81.79 3.68 30.82
CA SER A 2 81.11 2.43 30.46
C SER A 2 79.59 2.42 30.72
N GLU A 3 78.89 1.52 30.01
CA GLU A 3 77.73 0.66 30.45
C GLU A 3 76.42 1.33 30.92
N TYR A 4 75.20 0.72 30.95
CA TYR A 4 74.61 -0.57 30.48
C TYR A 4 73.15 -0.22 30.03
N SER A 5 72.67 -0.49 28.80
CA SER A 5 71.89 -1.67 28.31
C SER A 5 70.61 -2.09 29.08
N LEU A 6 69.67 -2.71 28.32
CA LEU A 6 68.48 -3.50 28.76
C LEU A 6 67.24 -2.66 29.21
N ASP A 7 65.98 -3.08 29.02
CA ASP A 7 65.46 -4.43 28.69
C ASP A 7 64.11 -4.48 27.91
N SER A 8 63.88 -5.64 27.25
CA SER A 8 62.66 -6.48 27.12
C SER A 8 61.23 -5.88 27.31
N SER A 9 60.20 -6.04 26.45
CA SER A 9 59.61 -7.16 25.66
C SER A 9 58.41 -7.90 26.33
N TYR A 10 57.53 -8.53 25.51
CA TYR A 10 56.36 -9.39 25.87
C TYR A 10 55.11 -8.73 26.52
N GLN A 11 53.84 -9.21 26.41
CA GLN A 11 53.17 -10.28 25.64
C GLN A 11 51.66 -9.94 25.45
N SER A 12 51.10 -10.01 24.24
CA SER A 12 50.04 -10.92 23.73
C SER A 12 48.92 -11.42 24.68
N SER A 13 47.67 -11.37 24.17
CA SER A 13 46.52 -12.31 24.40
C SER A 13 46.06 -12.55 25.86
N SER A 14 44.87 -13.04 26.22
CA SER A 14 43.72 -13.74 25.59
C SER A 14 42.53 -13.57 26.60
N GLU A 15 41.28 -14.03 26.48
CA GLU A 15 40.49 -14.87 25.57
C GLU A 15 39.00 -14.51 25.82
N ALA A 16 38.11 -14.60 24.83
CA ALA A 16 37.04 -15.62 24.73
C ALA A 16 36.25 -15.90 26.04
N VAL A 17 34.91 -15.93 26.05
CA VAL A 17 34.08 -17.03 25.54
C VAL A 17 32.59 -16.65 25.70
N ARG A 18 31.78 -16.75 24.61
CA ARG A 18 30.46 -17.45 24.45
C ARG A 18 29.36 -17.36 25.56
N ILE A 19 28.05 -17.57 25.36
CA ILE A 19 27.21 -18.16 24.29
C ILE A 19 25.71 -17.77 24.52
N GLU A 20 24.89 -17.70 23.45
CA GLU A 20 23.40 -17.85 23.43
C GLU A 20 22.49 -16.97 24.36
N ALA A 21 21.15 -17.02 24.29
CA ALA A 21 20.19 -16.97 23.16
C ALA A 21 18.75 -16.77 23.70
N GLY A 22 17.84 -16.23 22.87
CA GLY A 22 16.40 -16.09 23.20
C GLY A 22 16.09 -15.02 24.26
N SER A 23 14.83 -14.68 24.57
CA SER A 23 13.55 -14.95 23.89
C SER A 23 12.49 -13.95 24.43
N SER A 24 11.49 -13.63 23.61
CA SER A 24 10.12 -13.27 24.02
C SER A 24 9.81 -12.10 24.99
N ARG A 25 8.85 -11.28 24.51
CA ARG A 25 7.66 -10.75 25.22
C ARG A 25 7.79 -9.64 26.29
N LYS A 26 6.90 -8.66 26.12
CA LYS A 26 6.01 -8.00 27.12
C LYS A 26 6.51 -7.95 28.57
N THR A 27 6.62 -6.73 29.12
CA THR A 27 5.61 -6.13 30.01
C THR A 27 6.04 -4.73 30.48
N ASP A 28 5.14 -3.76 30.38
CA ASP A 28 5.01 -2.66 31.34
C ASP A 28 3.51 -2.63 31.72
N ARG A 29 3.18 -3.09 32.94
CA ARG A 29 3.13 -2.35 34.21
C ARG A 29 1.77 -1.72 34.48
N GLU A 30 0.93 -2.53 35.10
CA GLU A 30 -0.07 -2.10 36.09
C GLU A 30 0.64 -1.40 37.28
N PRO A 31 -0.07 -0.54 38.04
CA PRO A 31 -0.81 -1.06 39.20
C PRO A 31 -2.27 -0.57 39.35
N SER A 32 -3.12 -1.50 39.79
CA SER A 32 -4.11 -1.42 40.89
C SER A 32 -4.33 -0.09 41.64
N SER A 33 -5.49 0.25 42.23
CA SER A 33 -6.63 -0.62 42.63
C SER A 33 -7.98 0.14 42.77
N ASP A 34 -9.07 -0.64 42.77
CA ASP A 34 -10.38 -0.48 43.42
C ASP A 34 -10.82 0.89 44.00
N LYS A 35 -12.03 1.37 43.62
CA LYS A 35 -13.30 1.11 44.37
C LYS A 35 -14.50 1.92 43.83
N ASN A 36 -15.58 1.19 43.56
CA ASN A 36 -17.01 1.48 43.82
C ASN A 36 -17.65 2.89 43.60
N ALA A 37 -18.85 2.80 43.00
CA ALA A 37 -20.07 3.57 43.30
C ALA A 37 -20.40 4.88 42.55
N ALA A 38 -21.33 4.73 41.60
CA ALA A 38 -22.63 5.42 41.54
C ALA A 38 -22.78 6.91 41.14
N LYS A 39 -23.71 7.08 40.18
CA LYS A 39 -24.64 8.21 39.95
C LYS A 39 -24.14 9.54 39.32
N GLN A 40 -24.83 9.86 38.21
CA GLN A 40 -25.38 11.18 37.81
C GLN A 40 -24.42 12.37 37.59
N GLY A 41 -24.43 12.93 36.37
CA GLY A 41 -23.95 14.30 36.15
C GLY A 41 -23.67 14.70 34.69
N ASN A 42 -24.70 15.19 33.99
CA ASN A 42 -24.67 16.15 32.87
C ASN A 42 -23.55 16.07 31.80
N ASP A 43 -23.93 15.61 30.60
CA ASP A 43 -23.29 15.98 29.34
C ASP A 43 -23.47 17.48 29.04
N TYR A 44 -22.37 18.19 28.78
CA TYR A 44 -22.35 19.43 27.97
C TYR A 44 -21.06 19.52 27.15
N VAL A 45 -21.06 18.91 25.96
CA VAL A 45 -20.00 19.14 24.96
C VAL A 45 -20.63 19.47 23.60
N LYS A 46 -20.30 20.68 23.10
CA LYS A 46 -20.59 21.13 21.74
C LYS A 46 -20.10 20.11 20.71
N LYS A 47 -20.99 19.67 19.81
CA LYS A 47 -20.59 19.15 18.50
C LYS A 47 -21.08 20.08 17.40
N THR A 48 -20.16 20.90 16.91
CA THR A 48 -20.24 21.48 15.57
C THR A 48 -20.19 20.35 14.54
N SER A 49 -21.23 20.21 13.73
CA SER A 49 -21.22 19.30 12.59
C SER A 49 -21.89 19.93 11.36
N ASN A 50 -21.04 20.37 10.43
CA ASN A 50 -21.46 20.55 9.04
C ASN A 50 -21.99 19.19 8.54
N SER A 51 -23.25 19.14 8.13
CA SER A 51 -23.81 17.98 7.43
C SER A 51 -24.74 18.44 6.32
N GLY A 52 -24.45 17.97 5.10
CA GLY A 52 -25.26 18.26 3.92
C GLY A 52 -26.67 17.67 4.09
N SER A 53 -27.69 18.47 3.79
CA SER A 53 -29.09 18.16 4.06
C SER A 53 -29.65 17.06 3.14
N ALA A 54 -29.52 15.82 3.57
CA ALA A 54 -30.30 14.71 3.02
C ALA A 54 -31.81 14.96 3.26
N PRO A 55 -32.69 14.75 2.27
CA PRO A 55 -34.13 14.93 2.46
C PRO A 55 -34.68 13.85 3.41
N ARG A 56 -35.23 14.28 4.55
CA ARG A 56 -35.87 13.41 5.57
C ARG A 56 -37.02 12.61 4.95
N TYR A 57 -36.95 11.29 5.03
CA TYR A 57 -38.08 10.38 4.75
C TYR A 57 -39.11 10.27 5.90
N GLY A 58 -38.94 11.05 6.98
CA GLY A 58 -39.75 10.97 8.21
C GLY A 58 -41.26 11.20 8.00
N ASN A 59 -41.66 12.05 7.04
CA ASN A 59 -43.06 12.41 6.80
C ASN A 59 -43.99 11.26 6.37
N MET A 60 -43.46 10.07 6.05
CA MET A 60 -44.30 8.91 5.71
C MET A 60 -44.50 7.95 6.90
N TYR A 61 -43.56 7.92 7.85
CA TYR A 61 -43.72 7.18 9.10
C TYR A 61 -44.68 7.89 10.07
N SER A 62 -44.63 9.22 10.11
CA SER A 62 -45.56 9.99 10.95
C SER A 62 -47.00 9.90 10.46
N LEU A 63 -47.20 9.94 9.13
CA LEU A 63 -48.49 9.67 8.47
C LEU A 63 -49.03 8.25 8.75
N HIS A 64 -48.14 7.27 8.95
CA HIS A 64 -48.53 5.90 9.32
C HIS A 64 -49.12 5.85 10.74
N ARG A 65 -48.53 6.63 11.65
CA ARG A 65 -48.89 6.66 13.08
C ARG A 65 -50.17 7.45 13.39
N SER A 66 -50.57 8.39 12.53
CA SER A 66 -51.90 9.03 12.61
C SER A 66 -52.99 8.19 11.94
N PHE A 67 -52.67 7.50 10.85
CA PHE A 67 -53.58 6.55 10.21
C PHE A 67 -53.95 5.38 11.14
N GLU A 68 -52.97 4.80 11.85
CA GLU A 68 -53.21 3.76 12.85
C GLU A 68 -54.12 4.23 14.00
N ARG A 69 -53.84 5.42 14.57
CA ARG A 69 -54.65 6.01 15.67
C ARG A 69 -56.11 6.20 15.29
N ASN A 70 -56.37 6.62 14.05
CA ASN A 70 -57.74 6.87 13.56
C ASN A 70 -58.43 5.60 13.05
N GLN A 71 -57.70 4.58 12.56
CA GLN A 71 -58.32 3.30 12.18
C GLN A 71 -58.81 2.50 13.39
N THR A 72 -58.08 2.52 14.52
CA THR A 72 -58.51 1.84 15.77
C THR A 72 -59.83 2.35 16.35
N ALA A 73 -60.28 3.54 15.93
CA ALA A 73 -61.56 4.12 16.36
C ALA A 73 -62.72 3.92 15.38
N ILE A 74 -62.45 3.55 14.11
CA ILE A 74 -63.45 3.61 13.02
C ILE A 74 -63.77 2.24 12.41
N TYR A 75 -62.86 1.27 12.44
CA TYR A 75 -63.09 -0.06 11.84
C TYR A 75 -62.77 -1.24 12.77
N SER A 76 -63.65 -1.47 13.75
CA SER A 76 -64.01 -2.84 14.11
C SER A 76 -64.51 -3.57 12.85
N THR A 77 -64.12 -4.84 12.67
CA THR A 77 -64.46 -5.68 11.52
C THR A 77 -65.87 -5.43 10.98
N LYS A 78 -65.99 -5.13 9.68
CA LYS A 78 -67.27 -5.02 8.98
C LYS A 78 -68.11 -6.28 9.26
N MET A 79 -69.15 -6.11 10.07
CA MET A 79 -70.21 -7.09 10.23
C MET A 79 -71.31 -6.76 9.22
N ASP A 80 -71.93 -7.80 8.66
CA ASP A 80 -73.22 -7.65 7.99
C ASP A 80 -74.27 -7.05 8.95
N PRO A 81 -75.40 -6.51 8.46
CA PRO A 81 -76.53 -6.07 9.30
C PRO A 81 -77.20 -7.21 10.12
N LYS A 82 -76.60 -8.41 10.16
CA LYS A 82 -76.96 -9.55 11.01
C LYS A 82 -75.80 -10.05 11.90
N GLY A 83 -74.70 -9.29 12.04
CA GLY A 83 -73.61 -9.60 12.98
C GLY A 83 -72.64 -10.72 12.56
N ASN A 84 -72.83 -11.33 11.40
CA ASN A 84 -71.97 -12.41 10.91
C ASN A 84 -70.72 -11.86 10.21
N ARG A 85 -69.60 -12.58 10.35
CA ARG A 85 -68.42 -12.39 9.50
C ARG A 85 -68.73 -12.93 8.10
N GLU A 86 -68.38 -12.16 7.08
CA GLU A 86 -68.40 -12.63 5.69
C GLU A 86 -67.54 -13.91 5.57
N PRO A 87 -68.09 -15.05 5.09
CA PRO A 87 -67.32 -16.29 5.04
C PRO A 87 -66.16 -16.17 4.04
N ASP A 88 -64.93 -16.41 4.49
CA ASP A 88 -63.78 -16.55 3.58
C ASP A 88 -64.15 -17.58 2.50
N PRO A 89 -63.98 -17.27 1.20
CA PRO A 89 -64.42 -18.16 0.12
C PRO A 89 -63.68 -19.50 0.21
N LYS A 90 -64.42 -20.56 0.58
CA LYS A 90 -63.93 -21.94 0.68
C LYS A 90 -63.56 -22.48 -0.70
N HIS A 91 -62.39 -22.07 -1.20
CA HIS A 91 -61.81 -22.65 -2.40
C HIS A 91 -61.27 -24.05 -2.06
N ARG A 92 -61.98 -25.09 -2.48
CA ARG A 92 -61.53 -26.49 -2.38
C ARG A 92 -60.25 -26.65 -3.19
N SER A 93 -59.11 -26.82 -2.52
CA SER A 93 -57.90 -27.33 -3.17
C SER A 93 -58.10 -28.78 -3.62
N PRO A 94 -57.56 -29.20 -4.78
CA PRO A 94 -57.57 -30.60 -5.20
C PRO A 94 -56.80 -31.51 -4.20
N PRO A 95 -56.99 -32.84 -4.24
CA PRO A 95 -56.43 -33.76 -3.25
C PRO A 95 -54.90 -33.93 -3.39
N GLN A 96 -54.13 -32.96 -2.86
CA GLN A 96 -52.67 -32.99 -2.85
C GLN A 96 -52.07 -34.15 -2.00
N SER A 97 -52.85 -34.76 -1.10
CA SER A 97 -52.42 -35.88 -0.25
C SER A 97 -51.90 -37.08 -1.04
N ASN A 98 -52.58 -37.42 -2.14
CA ASN A 98 -52.28 -38.64 -2.89
C ASN A 98 -50.99 -38.47 -3.70
N LEU A 99 -50.75 -37.27 -4.24
CA LEU A 99 -49.53 -36.97 -5.01
C LEU A 99 -48.26 -37.10 -4.15
N MET A 100 -48.29 -36.62 -2.90
CA MET A 100 -47.15 -36.72 -1.98
C MET A 100 -46.82 -38.18 -1.63
N PHE A 101 -47.83 -39.01 -1.43
CA PHE A 101 -47.65 -40.44 -1.15
C PHE A 101 -46.94 -41.16 -2.32
N TYR A 102 -47.38 -40.93 -3.56
CA TYR A 102 -46.71 -41.48 -4.74
C TYR A 102 -45.29 -40.92 -4.94
N ALA A 103 -45.06 -39.64 -4.66
CA ALA A 103 -43.73 -39.03 -4.76
C ALA A 103 -42.72 -39.64 -3.76
N ILE A 104 -43.14 -39.88 -2.51
CA ILE A 104 -42.30 -40.53 -1.49
C ILE A 104 -42.00 -41.98 -1.88
N ILE A 105 -42.99 -42.74 -2.34
CA ILE A 105 -42.79 -44.13 -2.82
C ILE A 105 -41.84 -44.16 -4.01
N GLY A 106 -42.03 -43.29 -5.00
CA GLY A 106 -41.15 -43.20 -6.17
C GLY A 106 -39.71 -42.83 -5.80
N TYR A 107 -39.52 -41.97 -4.81
CA TYR A 107 -38.19 -41.60 -4.32
C TYR A 107 -37.49 -42.77 -3.61
N ILE A 108 -38.19 -43.48 -2.72
CA ILE A 108 -37.66 -44.65 -2.02
C ILE A 108 -37.35 -45.78 -3.02
N SER A 109 -38.24 -46.04 -3.99
CA SER A 109 -38.00 -47.07 -5.01
C SER A 109 -36.82 -46.73 -5.92
N GLY A 110 -36.60 -45.44 -6.23
CA GLY A 110 -35.42 -44.96 -6.94
C GLY A 110 -34.11 -45.25 -6.19
N ILE A 111 -34.05 -44.94 -4.89
CA ILE A 111 -32.88 -45.27 -4.04
C ILE A 111 -32.62 -46.78 -4.03
N VAL A 112 -33.67 -47.59 -3.86
CA VAL A 112 -33.54 -49.06 -3.85
C VAL A 112 -33.06 -49.61 -5.21
N LEU A 113 -33.55 -49.07 -6.33
CA LEU A 113 -33.09 -49.42 -7.67
C LEU A 113 -31.60 -49.10 -7.89
N ILE A 114 -31.14 -47.93 -7.44
CA ILE A 114 -29.73 -47.52 -7.52
C ILE A 114 -28.85 -48.43 -6.66
N LEU A 115 -29.26 -48.74 -5.42
CA LEU A 115 -28.55 -49.65 -4.54
C LEU A 115 -28.49 -51.08 -5.12
N LEU A 116 -29.59 -51.58 -5.71
CA LEU A 116 -29.61 -52.87 -6.40
C LEU A 116 -28.67 -52.89 -7.62
N TRP A 117 -28.64 -51.83 -8.42
CA TRP A 117 -27.74 -51.71 -9.56
C TRP A 117 -26.26 -51.70 -9.13
N TYR A 118 -25.93 -51.02 -8.03
CA TYR A 118 -24.58 -51.01 -7.46
C TYR A 118 -24.18 -52.38 -6.88
N LEU A 119 -25.11 -53.09 -6.22
CA LEU A 119 -24.89 -54.47 -5.75
C LEU A 119 -24.64 -55.43 -6.92
N PHE A 120 -25.32 -55.25 -8.06
CA PHE A 120 -25.13 -56.07 -9.25
C PHE A 120 -23.80 -55.79 -9.98
N ASN A 121 -23.32 -54.55 -9.96
CA ASN A 121 -22.10 -54.12 -10.65
C ASN A 121 -20.87 -53.98 -9.72
N TYR A 122 -20.93 -54.57 -8.52
CA TYR A 122 -19.97 -54.46 -7.42
C TYR A 122 -18.47 -54.57 -7.80
N ARG A 123 -18.13 -55.29 -8.88
CA ARG A 123 -16.74 -55.53 -9.29
C ARG A 123 -16.11 -54.35 -10.07
N LYS A 124 -16.87 -53.36 -10.55
CA LYS A 124 -16.36 -52.33 -11.49
C LYS A 124 -16.22 -50.91 -10.92
N GLU A 125 -16.92 -50.58 -9.83
CA GLU A 125 -17.13 -49.18 -9.41
C GLU A 125 -16.85 -48.91 -7.92
N ARG A 126 -15.77 -49.52 -7.38
CA ARG A 126 -15.40 -49.43 -5.95
C ARG A 126 -15.14 -47.99 -5.44
N GLU A 127 -14.93 -47.04 -6.34
CA GLU A 127 -14.62 -45.64 -6.05
C GLU A 127 -15.78 -44.67 -6.38
N GLU A 128 -16.92 -45.14 -6.87
CA GLU A 128 -17.97 -44.23 -7.41
C GLU A 128 -18.98 -43.74 -6.37
N LEU A 129 -19.10 -44.38 -5.20
CA LEU A 129 -20.04 -44.04 -4.11
C LEU A 129 -19.59 -42.79 -3.31
N ASN A 130 -19.33 -41.72 -4.07
CA ASN A 130 -18.75 -40.45 -3.67
C ASN A 130 -19.76 -39.47 -3.06
N LEU A 131 -19.23 -38.34 -2.56
CA LEU A 131 -19.96 -37.11 -2.20
C LEU A 131 -21.09 -36.75 -3.19
N LYS A 132 -20.88 -36.98 -4.50
CA LYS A 132 -21.87 -36.73 -5.56
C LYS A 132 -23.21 -37.46 -5.32
N TRP A 133 -23.19 -38.73 -4.92
CA TRP A 133 -24.40 -39.49 -4.62
C TRP A 133 -25.11 -38.96 -3.38
N PHE A 134 -24.36 -38.62 -2.33
CA PHE A 134 -24.91 -37.98 -1.15
C PHE A 134 -25.59 -36.64 -1.49
N CYS A 135 -25.00 -35.83 -2.38
CA CYS A 135 -25.61 -34.60 -2.89
C CYS A 135 -26.90 -34.86 -3.70
N ILE A 136 -26.96 -35.92 -4.53
CA ILE A 136 -28.16 -36.27 -5.31
C ILE A 136 -29.31 -36.71 -4.37
N VAL A 137 -29.02 -37.52 -3.36
CA VAL A 137 -30.00 -37.91 -2.33
C VAL A 137 -30.44 -36.70 -1.51
N LEU A 138 -29.53 -35.81 -1.13
CA LEU A 138 -29.88 -34.58 -0.41
C LEU A 138 -30.79 -33.67 -1.27
N LEU A 139 -30.49 -33.52 -2.56
CA LEU A 139 -31.29 -32.75 -3.52
C LEU A 139 -32.71 -33.34 -3.66
N GLY A 140 -32.84 -34.65 -3.82
CA GLY A 140 -34.13 -35.33 -3.94
C GLY A 140 -35.00 -35.16 -2.69
N LEU A 141 -34.41 -35.28 -1.51
CA LEU A 141 -35.08 -35.04 -0.22
C LEU A 141 -35.55 -33.58 -0.11
N LEU A 142 -34.70 -32.61 -0.51
CA LEU A 142 -35.03 -31.18 -0.50
C LEU A 142 -36.19 -30.86 -1.47
N LEU A 143 -36.23 -31.48 -2.65
CA LEU A 143 -37.34 -31.36 -3.60
C LEU A 143 -38.66 -31.92 -3.03
N LEU A 144 -38.64 -33.06 -2.32
CA LEU A 144 -39.82 -33.58 -1.63
C LEU A 144 -40.36 -32.61 -0.56
N ILE A 145 -39.48 -31.96 0.21
CA ILE A 145 -39.86 -30.93 1.19
C ILE A 145 -40.55 -29.74 0.50
N ILE A 146 -40.02 -29.29 -0.65
CA ILE A 146 -40.62 -28.19 -1.41
C ILE A 146 -42.05 -28.53 -1.88
N ILE A 147 -42.32 -29.78 -2.28
CA ILE A 147 -43.64 -30.16 -2.80
C ILE A 147 -44.67 -30.39 -1.67
N TYR A 148 -44.22 -30.69 -0.44
CA TYR A 148 -45.07 -31.13 0.69
C TYR A 148 -46.27 -30.23 1.05
N SER A 149 -46.10 -28.90 1.06
CA SER A 149 -47.15 -27.98 1.54
C SER A 149 -47.20 -26.69 0.73
N ARG A 150 -48.35 -26.01 0.70
CA ARG A 150 -48.48 -24.69 0.04
C ARG A 150 -47.47 -23.65 0.56
N ALA A 151 -47.13 -23.71 1.85
CA ALA A 151 -46.10 -22.86 2.44
C ALA A 151 -44.71 -23.19 1.87
N THR A 152 -44.28 -24.46 1.93
CA THR A 152 -42.97 -24.90 1.41
C THR A 152 -42.85 -24.75 -0.11
N GLN A 153 -43.93 -24.95 -0.86
CA GLN A 153 -44.00 -24.66 -2.30
C GLN A 153 -43.75 -23.17 -2.56
N SER A 154 -44.45 -22.29 -1.83
CA SER A 154 -44.30 -20.84 -2.00
C SER A 154 -42.91 -20.33 -1.60
N ILE A 155 -42.30 -20.90 -0.53
CA ILE A 155 -40.94 -20.59 -0.08
C ILE A 155 -39.92 -21.11 -1.10
N GLY A 156 -40.08 -22.33 -1.63
CA GLY A 156 -39.18 -22.90 -2.64
C GLY A 156 -39.14 -22.09 -3.94
N VAL A 157 -40.31 -21.67 -4.45
CA VAL A 157 -40.39 -20.74 -5.60
C VAL A 157 -39.75 -19.40 -5.24
N LEU A 158 -39.94 -18.91 -4.01
CA LEU A 158 -39.34 -17.64 -3.58
C LEU A 158 -37.81 -17.72 -3.40
N CYS A 159 -37.26 -18.88 -3.03
CA CYS A 159 -35.81 -19.13 -3.06
C CYS A 159 -35.28 -18.99 -4.48
N LEU A 160 -35.91 -19.65 -5.48
CA LEU A 160 -35.52 -19.52 -6.89
C LEU A 160 -35.57 -18.07 -7.37
N VAL A 161 -36.60 -17.32 -6.97
CA VAL A 161 -36.71 -15.88 -7.28
C VAL A 161 -35.64 -15.06 -6.56
N SER A 162 -35.26 -15.41 -5.32
CA SER A 162 -34.22 -14.73 -4.54
C SER A 162 -32.80 -14.91 -5.09
N ILE A 163 -32.55 -15.95 -5.91
CA ILE A 163 -31.30 -16.09 -6.70
C ILE A 163 -31.15 -14.93 -7.70
N PHE A 164 -32.27 -14.37 -8.20
CA PHE A 164 -32.25 -13.19 -9.05
C PHE A 164 -32.18 -11.85 -8.28
N GLY A 165 -32.11 -11.91 -6.95
CA GLY A 165 -32.00 -10.76 -6.05
C GLY A 165 -30.57 -10.43 -5.63
N TYR A 166 -30.43 -9.49 -4.70
CA TYR A 166 -29.14 -9.07 -4.15
C TYR A 166 -28.33 -10.26 -3.58
N THR A 167 -28.97 -11.15 -2.82
CA THR A 167 -28.30 -12.30 -2.18
C THR A 167 -27.69 -13.27 -3.21
N GLY A 168 -28.37 -13.49 -4.34
CA GLY A 168 -27.86 -14.30 -5.43
C GLY A 168 -26.69 -13.63 -6.16
N ARG A 169 -26.72 -12.30 -6.34
CA ARG A 169 -25.57 -11.55 -6.88
C ARG A 169 -24.33 -11.73 -6.00
N GLU A 170 -24.45 -11.55 -4.67
CA GLU A 170 -23.32 -11.77 -3.75
C GLU A 170 -22.81 -13.22 -3.80
N LEU A 171 -23.70 -14.21 -4.02
CA LEU A 171 -23.35 -15.61 -4.21
C LEU A 171 -22.55 -15.84 -5.51
N PHE A 172 -22.96 -15.27 -6.65
CA PHE A 172 -22.22 -15.39 -7.91
C PHE A 172 -20.86 -14.68 -7.86
N ILE A 173 -20.77 -13.52 -7.18
CA ILE A 173 -19.50 -12.83 -6.92
C ILE A 173 -18.58 -13.70 -6.04
N SER A 174 -19.11 -14.27 -4.96
CA SER A 174 -18.33 -15.15 -4.06
C SER A 174 -17.85 -16.41 -4.77
N LEU A 175 -18.67 -16.98 -5.66
CA LEU A 175 -18.29 -18.10 -6.51
C LEU A 175 -17.19 -17.71 -7.52
N ALA A 176 -17.27 -16.52 -8.13
CA ALA A 176 -16.23 -16.02 -9.03
C ALA A 176 -14.89 -15.82 -8.30
N LEU A 177 -14.92 -15.30 -7.08
CA LEU A 177 -13.74 -15.18 -6.20
C LEU A 177 -13.17 -16.56 -5.83
N LEU A 178 -14.02 -17.54 -5.51
CA LEU A 178 -13.58 -18.91 -5.22
C LEU A 178 -12.92 -19.57 -6.45
N LEU A 179 -13.48 -19.38 -7.65
CA LEU A 179 -12.87 -19.87 -8.89
C LEU A 179 -11.58 -19.13 -9.25
N ALA A 180 -11.48 -17.83 -8.96
CA ALA A 180 -10.25 -17.06 -9.13
C ALA A 180 -9.14 -17.60 -8.20
N VAL A 181 -9.46 -17.87 -6.94
CA VAL A 181 -8.54 -18.48 -5.97
C VAL A 181 -8.10 -19.88 -6.42
N LEU A 182 -9.05 -20.75 -6.83
CA LEU A 182 -8.75 -22.13 -7.24
C LEU A 182 -8.06 -22.26 -8.61
N GLY A 183 -8.07 -21.23 -9.45
CA GLY A 183 -7.52 -21.25 -10.81
C GLY A 183 -6.39 -20.23 -11.01
N PRO A 184 -6.70 -18.98 -11.43
CA PRO A 184 -5.69 -17.95 -11.66
C PRO A 184 -4.70 -17.75 -10.51
N VAL A 185 -5.15 -17.69 -9.26
CA VAL A 185 -4.25 -17.39 -8.11
C VAL A 185 -3.31 -18.56 -7.81
N THR A 186 -3.77 -19.82 -7.87
CA THR A 186 -2.86 -20.97 -7.76
C THR A 186 -1.87 -21.07 -8.91
N ASN A 187 -2.27 -20.66 -10.12
CA ASN A 187 -1.37 -20.63 -11.27
C ASN A 187 -0.33 -19.50 -11.17
N ILE A 188 -0.72 -18.31 -10.67
CA ILE A 188 0.19 -17.22 -10.32
C ILE A 188 1.21 -17.70 -9.28
N LEU A 189 0.76 -18.23 -8.13
CA LEU A 189 1.67 -18.69 -7.07
C LEU A 189 2.64 -19.76 -7.58
N GLY A 190 2.15 -20.72 -8.40
CA GLY A 190 2.99 -21.71 -9.04
C GLY A 190 4.02 -21.14 -10.02
N ASN A 191 3.66 -20.11 -10.79
CA ASN A 191 4.59 -19.43 -11.69
C ASN A 191 5.58 -18.53 -10.93
N MET A 192 5.18 -17.94 -9.80
CA MET A 192 6.07 -17.21 -8.88
C MET A 192 7.09 -18.16 -8.23
N GLU A 193 6.67 -19.35 -7.80
CA GLU A 193 7.51 -20.43 -7.28
C GLU A 193 8.57 -20.86 -8.32
N ILE A 194 8.15 -21.13 -9.57
CA ILE A 194 9.06 -21.47 -10.68
C ILE A 194 10.05 -20.33 -10.98
N MET A 195 9.59 -19.08 -10.96
CA MET A 195 10.45 -17.91 -11.17
C MET A 195 11.47 -17.74 -10.04
N ALA A 196 11.06 -17.92 -8.78
CA ALA A 196 11.94 -17.84 -7.62
C ALA A 196 12.99 -18.96 -7.63
N TYR A 197 12.59 -20.18 -7.98
CA TYR A 197 13.51 -21.32 -8.18
C TYR A 197 14.53 -21.02 -9.28
N SER A 198 14.08 -20.59 -10.46
CA SER A 198 14.95 -20.26 -11.59
C SER A 198 15.92 -19.12 -11.27
N LEU A 199 15.46 -18.07 -10.58
CA LEU A 199 16.31 -16.97 -10.13
C LEU A 199 17.36 -17.44 -9.12
N SER A 200 16.98 -18.24 -8.13
CA SER A 200 17.91 -18.80 -7.14
C SER A 200 18.94 -19.72 -7.79
N CYS A 201 18.49 -20.63 -8.66
CA CYS A 201 19.35 -21.52 -9.44
C CYS A 201 20.34 -20.72 -10.30
N GLY A 202 19.86 -19.71 -11.04
CA GLY A 202 20.69 -18.83 -11.85
C GLY A 202 21.70 -18.00 -11.05
N GLN A 203 21.35 -17.55 -9.84
CA GLN A 203 22.29 -16.86 -8.93
C GLN A 203 23.38 -17.80 -8.41
N THR A 204 23.02 -19.01 -7.98
CA THR A 204 24.00 -20.03 -7.55
C THR A 204 24.92 -20.42 -8.71
N LEU A 205 24.37 -20.60 -9.91
CA LEU A 205 25.12 -20.94 -11.12
C LEU A 205 26.08 -19.81 -11.55
N LEU A 206 25.62 -18.56 -11.50
CA LEU A 206 26.45 -17.38 -11.78
C LEU A 206 27.58 -17.22 -10.75
N SER A 207 27.28 -17.42 -9.46
CA SER A 207 28.29 -17.40 -8.40
C SER A 207 29.33 -18.50 -8.61
N ALA A 208 28.91 -19.73 -8.87
CA ALA A 208 29.79 -20.86 -9.14
C ALA A 208 30.70 -20.65 -10.38
N ALA A 209 30.21 -19.92 -11.39
CA ALA A 209 31.01 -19.54 -12.56
C ALA A 209 31.97 -18.37 -12.31
N LEU A 210 31.56 -17.36 -11.52
CA LEU A 210 32.36 -16.16 -11.26
C LEU A 210 33.44 -16.34 -10.19
N THR A 211 33.21 -17.15 -9.15
CA THR A 211 34.19 -17.41 -8.09
C THR A 211 35.55 -17.88 -8.62
N PRO A 212 35.65 -18.94 -9.46
CA PRO A 212 36.94 -19.36 -10.00
C PRO A 212 37.55 -18.33 -10.94
N MET A 213 36.75 -17.55 -11.68
CA MET A 213 37.27 -16.44 -12.49
C MET A 213 37.88 -15.33 -11.63
N HIS A 214 37.26 -15.00 -10.49
CA HIS A 214 37.77 -14.00 -9.56
C HIS A 214 39.08 -14.47 -8.88
N GLU A 215 39.13 -15.73 -8.44
CA GLU A 215 40.32 -16.35 -7.86
C GLU A 215 41.49 -16.41 -8.86
N ILE A 216 41.22 -16.83 -10.10
CA ILE A 216 42.23 -16.86 -11.19
C ILE A 216 42.68 -15.43 -11.55
N MET A 217 41.80 -14.43 -11.54
CA MET A 217 42.21 -13.02 -11.73
C MET A 217 43.08 -12.48 -10.58
N GLY A 218 43.01 -13.05 -9.38
CA GLY A 218 43.93 -12.76 -8.27
C GLY A 218 45.29 -13.45 -8.40
N SER A 219 45.33 -14.66 -8.96
CA SER A 219 46.56 -15.46 -9.14
C SER A 219 47.77 -14.73 -9.77
N PRO A 220 47.66 -13.95 -10.88
CA PRO A 220 48.83 -13.28 -11.46
C PRO A 220 49.45 -12.21 -10.54
N VAL A 221 48.73 -11.73 -9.52
CA VAL A 221 49.26 -10.78 -8.53
C VAL A 221 50.38 -11.43 -7.71
N TYR A 222 50.23 -12.70 -7.35
CA TYR A 222 51.26 -13.48 -6.65
C TYR A 222 52.54 -13.64 -7.49
N VAL A 223 52.39 -13.87 -8.81
CA VAL A 223 53.52 -13.97 -9.74
C VAL A 223 54.27 -12.63 -9.85
N VAL A 224 53.54 -11.50 -9.86
CA VAL A 224 54.13 -10.16 -9.84
C VAL A 224 54.84 -9.89 -8.50
N GLU A 225 54.23 -10.24 -7.37
CA GLU A 225 54.85 -10.12 -6.04
C GLU A 225 56.18 -10.89 -5.97
N GLN A 226 56.18 -12.16 -6.42
CA GLN A 226 57.39 -13.00 -6.44
C GLN A 226 58.49 -12.42 -7.34
N ALA A 227 58.13 -11.85 -8.50
CA ALA A 227 59.07 -11.18 -9.39
C ALA A 227 59.69 -9.92 -8.73
N VAL A 228 58.89 -9.12 -8.03
CA VAL A 228 59.35 -7.93 -7.30
C VAL A 228 60.27 -8.32 -6.14
N TYR A 229 59.93 -9.30 -5.30
CA TYR A 229 60.84 -9.78 -4.25
C TYR A 229 62.15 -10.32 -4.82
N THR A 230 62.09 -11.04 -5.94
CA THR A 230 63.29 -11.54 -6.62
C THR A 230 64.19 -10.38 -7.05
N CYS A 231 63.62 -9.33 -7.64
CA CYS A 231 64.34 -8.11 -8.01
C CYS A 231 64.95 -7.40 -6.78
N LEU A 232 64.15 -7.15 -5.73
CA LEU A 232 64.61 -6.56 -4.47
C LEU A 232 65.77 -7.35 -3.84
N SER A 233 65.75 -8.69 -3.92
CA SER A 233 66.83 -9.54 -3.42
C SER A 233 68.16 -9.32 -4.14
N GLN A 234 68.13 -9.01 -5.45
CA GLN A 234 69.34 -8.70 -6.23
C GLN A 234 69.83 -7.29 -5.92
N VAL A 235 68.92 -6.32 -5.77
CA VAL A 235 69.26 -4.95 -5.35
C VAL A 235 69.94 -4.95 -3.97
N ARG A 236 69.41 -5.69 -2.98
CA ARG A 236 70.03 -5.85 -1.66
C ARG A 236 71.45 -6.44 -1.74
N LYS A 237 71.65 -7.49 -2.56
CA LYS A 237 73.01 -8.07 -2.78
C LYS A 237 74.00 -7.08 -3.40
N LEU A 238 73.53 -6.15 -4.23
CA LEU A 238 74.36 -5.06 -4.77
C LEU A 238 74.66 -4.01 -3.70
N MET A 239 73.66 -3.60 -2.92
CA MET A 239 73.81 -2.71 -1.78
C MET A 239 74.84 -3.25 -0.77
N ASP A 240 74.78 -4.53 -0.39
CA ASP A 240 75.74 -5.16 0.52
C ASP A 240 77.18 -5.11 0.00
N ARG A 241 77.39 -5.22 -1.32
CA ARG A 241 78.70 -5.10 -1.96
C ARG A 241 79.19 -3.66 -1.95
N LEU A 242 78.29 -2.72 -2.23
CA LEU A 242 78.58 -1.29 -2.28
C LEU A 242 78.88 -0.74 -0.88
N ASP A 243 78.11 -1.10 0.16
CA ASP A 243 78.36 -0.66 1.53
C ASP A 243 79.70 -1.18 2.07
N ARG A 244 80.08 -2.43 1.77
CA ARG A 244 81.44 -2.94 2.09
C ARG A 244 82.54 -2.10 1.44
N ALA A 245 82.36 -1.67 0.18
CA ALA A 245 83.32 -0.81 -0.50
C ALA A 245 83.36 0.61 0.10
N LEU A 246 82.18 1.20 0.41
CA LEU A 246 82.09 2.51 1.05
C LEU A 246 82.74 2.51 2.44
N ARG A 247 82.49 1.50 3.28
CA ARG A 247 83.12 1.36 4.60
C ARG A 247 84.65 1.31 4.52
N SER A 248 85.20 0.57 3.58
CA SER A 248 86.65 0.49 3.40
C SER A 248 87.27 1.86 3.04
N ILE A 249 86.57 2.69 2.26
CA ILE A 249 87.01 4.05 1.95
C ILE A 249 86.81 4.98 3.15
N GLU A 250 85.67 4.86 3.86
CA GLU A 250 85.32 5.61 5.07
C GLU A 250 86.34 5.39 6.19
N GLU A 251 86.80 4.16 6.42
CA GLU A 251 87.87 3.82 7.37
C GLU A 251 89.21 4.48 7.00
N LEU A 252 89.60 4.46 5.72
CA LEU A 252 90.85 5.09 5.25
C LEU A 252 90.81 6.63 5.40
N ILE A 253 89.67 7.25 5.08
CA ILE A 253 89.48 8.69 5.27
C ILE A 253 89.50 9.05 6.76
N TRP A 254 88.89 8.22 7.62
CA TRP A 254 88.91 8.43 9.06
C TRP A 254 90.32 8.32 9.65
N GLN A 255 91.11 7.32 9.22
CA GLN A 255 92.53 7.20 9.59
C GLN A 255 93.31 8.47 9.21
N LEU A 256 93.13 8.97 7.98
CA LEU A 256 93.82 10.18 7.50
C LEU A 256 93.40 11.44 8.29
N TYR A 257 92.10 11.60 8.57
CA TYR A 257 91.58 12.68 9.41
C TYR A 257 92.13 12.60 10.84
N SER A 258 92.16 11.41 11.45
CA SER A 258 92.67 11.22 12.81
C SER A 258 94.16 11.53 12.91
N GLY A 259 94.96 11.12 11.92
CA GLY A 259 96.38 11.47 11.83
C GLY A 259 96.60 12.97 11.68
N TYR A 260 95.85 13.65 10.80
CA TYR A 260 95.90 15.11 10.68
C TYR A 260 95.57 15.77 12.02
N LYS A 261 94.51 15.34 12.69
CA LYS A 261 94.07 15.91 13.97
C LYS A 261 95.11 15.76 15.08
N SER A 262 95.86 14.65 15.09
CA SER A 262 97.01 14.49 15.99
C SER A 262 98.16 15.43 15.64
N CYS A 263 98.46 15.65 14.35
CA CYS A 263 99.46 16.64 13.92
C CYS A 263 99.05 18.08 14.26
N ASP A 264 97.78 18.43 14.08
CA ASP A 264 97.21 19.74 14.43
C ASP A 264 97.27 20.00 15.95
N GLN A 265 96.85 19.03 16.76
CA GLN A 265 97.00 19.10 18.22
C GLN A 265 98.47 19.25 18.65
N TRP A 266 99.39 18.56 17.98
CA TRP A 266 100.82 18.73 18.23
C TRP A 266 101.32 20.12 17.82
N LEU A 267 100.90 20.66 16.66
CA LEU A 267 101.25 22.01 16.20
C LEU A 267 100.76 23.09 17.15
N LEU A 268 99.51 23.01 17.62
CA LEU A 268 98.96 23.90 18.65
C LEU A 268 99.77 23.81 19.96
N HIS A 269 100.17 22.61 20.36
CA HIS A 269 101.03 22.44 21.53
C HIS A 269 102.42 23.09 21.34
N GLN A 270 103.04 22.94 20.17
CA GLN A 270 104.30 23.63 19.87
C GLN A 270 104.11 25.16 19.80
N GLN A 271 103.04 25.65 19.17
CA GLN A 271 102.72 27.08 19.14
C GLN A 271 102.63 27.66 20.56
N SER A 272 101.80 27.06 21.43
CA SER A 272 101.65 27.51 22.81
C SER A 272 102.96 27.48 23.60
N PHE A 273 103.84 26.50 23.36
CA PHE A 273 105.17 26.44 23.95
C PHE A 273 106.09 27.58 23.46
N PHE A 274 106.11 27.87 22.15
CA PHE A 274 106.86 28.98 21.59
C PHE A 274 106.35 30.35 22.05
N GLU A 275 105.02 30.54 22.13
CA GLU A 275 104.42 31.75 22.66
C GLU A 275 104.76 31.95 24.14
N HIS A 276 104.79 30.87 24.93
CA HIS A 276 105.20 30.93 26.34
C HIS A 276 106.69 31.26 26.51
N GLN A 277 107.58 30.74 25.66
CA GLN A 277 109.02 31.03 25.75
C GLN A 277 109.40 32.43 25.27
N VAL A 278 108.85 32.88 24.14
CA VAL A 278 109.30 34.11 23.46
C VAL A 278 108.40 35.30 23.76
N GLY A 279 107.25 35.09 24.43
CA GLY A 279 106.29 36.13 24.78
C GLY A 279 105.58 36.75 23.58
N SER A 280 104.66 37.67 23.87
CA SER A 280 103.94 38.46 22.87
C SER A 280 104.88 39.45 22.15
N PRO A 281 104.47 40.02 20.99
CA PRO A 281 105.23 41.09 20.34
C PRO A 281 105.53 42.28 21.27
N TYR A 282 104.58 42.60 22.17
CA TYR A 282 104.76 43.59 23.23
C TYR A 282 105.89 43.21 24.20
N ASP A 283 105.90 41.97 24.72
CA ASP A 283 106.91 41.51 25.69
C ASP A 283 108.31 41.50 25.08
N ARG A 284 108.43 41.10 23.81
CA ARG A 284 109.71 41.12 23.06
C ARG A 284 110.25 42.53 22.90
N CYS A 285 109.39 43.48 22.52
CA CYS A 285 109.74 44.89 22.42
C CYS A 285 110.21 45.43 23.78
N MET A 286 109.52 45.06 24.86
CA MET A 286 109.89 45.45 26.22
C MET A 286 111.24 44.87 26.65
N GLY A 287 111.47 43.58 26.39
CA GLY A 287 112.75 42.92 26.68
C GLY A 287 113.93 43.59 25.96
N ALA A 288 113.81 43.80 24.64
CA ALA A 288 114.86 44.45 23.84
C ALA A 288 115.13 45.90 24.29
N GLY A 289 114.08 46.65 24.62
CA GLY A 289 114.21 48.00 25.15
C GLY A 289 114.87 48.03 26.54
N MET A 290 114.49 47.14 27.46
CA MET A 290 115.09 47.07 28.80
C MET A 290 116.56 46.64 28.76
N ILE A 291 116.95 45.74 27.85
CA ILE A 291 118.36 45.41 27.60
C ILE A 291 119.13 46.67 27.14
N SER A 292 118.54 47.46 26.23
CA SER A 292 119.14 48.72 25.74
C SER A 292 119.31 49.76 26.86
N VAL A 293 118.35 49.84 27.79
CA VAL A 293 118.45 50.66 29.01
C VAL A 293 119.57 50.18 29.94
N GLN A 294 119.70 48.86 30.15
CA GLN A 294 120.78 48.31 30.96
C GLN A 294 122.16 48.59 30.36
N ASP A 295 122.34 48.39 29.05
CA ASP A 295 123.62 48.64 28.37
C ASP A 295 123.97 50.15 28.36
N CYS A 296 122.98 51.03 28.24
CA CYS A 296 123.16 52.47 28.46
C CYS A 296 123.67 52.76 29.88
N LYS A 297 122.99 52.25 30.92
CA LYS A 297 123.41 52.42 32.33
C LYS A 297 124.81 51.85 32.59
N ALA A 298 125.18 50.75 31.92
CA ALA A 298 126.49 50.14 32.01
C ALA A 298 127.60 50.97 31.35
N LYS A 299 127.30 51.71 30.26
CA LYS A 299 128.25 52.60 29.57
C LYS A 299 128.38 53.97 30.26
N PHE A 300 127.27 54.59 30.66
CA PHE A 300 127.24 55.94 31.25
C PHE A 300 127.26 55.95 32.80
N LYS A 301 128.11 55.13 33.41
CA LYS A 301 128.17 54.90 34.88
C LYS A 301 128.26 56.17 35.74
N LYS A 302 128.86 57.25 35.22
CA LYS A 302 129.05 58.52 35.96
C LYS A 302 127.79 59.40 36.01
N GLN A 303 126.77 59.15 35.17
CA GLN A 303 125.58 59.99 35.10
C GLN A 303 124.34 59.17 34.70
N PRO A 304 123.85 58.27 35.58
CA PRO A 304 122.83 57.27 35.24
C PRO A 304 121.45 57.85 34.88
N SER A 305 121.19 59.12 35.19
CA SER A 305 119.92 59.80 34.87
C SER A 305 119.66 59.96 33.38
N VAL A 306 120.71 60.01 32.54
CA VAL A 306 120.58 60.14 31.08
C VAL A 306 119.93 58.88 30.44
N CYS A 307 120.06 57.72 31.10
CA CYS A 307 119.56 56.44 30.61
C CYS A 307 118.14 56.09 31.10
N ALA A 308 117.36 57.04 31.62
CA ALA A 308 116.00 56.83 32.15
C ALA A 308 114.92 56.72 31.05
N LEU A 309 115.15 55.88 30.04
CA LEU A 309 114.32 55.75 28.83
C LEU A 309 113.12 54.79 28.97
N GLU A 310 113.00 54.09 30.11
CA GLU A 310 112.04 53.01 30.36
C GLU A 310 110.60 53.39 29.99
N LYS A 311 110.11 54.57 30.40
CA LYS A 311 108.74 55.03 30.08
C LYS A 311 108.51 55.34 28.60
N HIS A 312 109.53 55.76 27.85
CA HIS A 312 109.41 56.03 26.42
C HIS A 312 109.35 54.72 25.62
N ILE A 313 110.09 53.71 26.07
CA ILE A 313 110.05 52.35 25.53
C ILE A 313 108.69 51.71 25.82
N GLU A 314 108.17 51.83 27.05
CA GLU A 314 106.83 51.37 27.42
C GLU A 314 105.74 51.98 26.53
N TRP A 315 105.76 53.29 26.35
CA TRP A 315 104.84 53.98 25.44
C TRP A 315 104.95 53.47 24.00
N PHE A 316 106.16 53.36 23.44
CA PHE A 316 106.37 52.88 22.07
C PHE A 316 105.87 51.44 21.88
N CYS A 317 106.30 50.52 22.75
CA CYS A 317 105.94 49.11 22.66
C CYS A 317 104.44 48.85 22.89
N SER A 318 103.73 49.72 23.62
CA SER A 318 102.30 49.55 23.92
C SER A 318 101.41 49.32 22.68
N ASN A 319 101.77 49.89 21.54
CA ASN A 319 101.11 49.71 20.24
C ASN A 319 101.14 48.26 19.71
N LEU A 320 101.93 47.38 20.33
CA LEU A 320 102.11 45.98 19.93
C LEU A 320 101.26 44.99 20.76
N LYS A 321 100.41 45.46 21.68
CA LYS A 321 99.58 44.59 22.53
C LYS A 321 98.47 43.88 21.76
N ASP A 322 97.83 44.57 20.82
CA ASP A 322 96.67 44.04 20.08
C ASP A 322 97.06 43.30 18.78
N LEU A 323 98.36 43.19 18.48
CA LEU A 323 98.84 42.43 17.33
C LEU A 323 98.88 40.93 17.67
N PRO A 324 98.17 40.06 16.93
CA PRO A 324 98.21 38.63 17.16
C PRO A 324 99.61 38.06 16.91
N SER A 325 99.90 36.91 17.50
CA SER A 325 101.13 36.18 17.19
C SER A 325 101.14 35.76 15.71
N PHE A 326 102.34 35.64 15.13
CA PHE A 326 102.51 35.21 13.74
C PHE A 326 101.85 33.84 13.43
N PHE A 327 101.72 32.98 14.43
CA PHE A 327 101.18 31.63 14.27
C PHE A 327 99.64 31.58 14.36
N ASP A 328 99.02 32.48 15.12
CA ASP A 328 97.61 32.38 15.49
C ASP A 328 96.61 32.59 14.33
N VAL A 329 97.00 33.37 13.31
CA VAL A 329 96.19 33.58 12.10
C VAL A 329 96.30 32.38 11.15
N SER A 330 97.51 31.88 10.93
CA SER A 330 97.79 30.86 9.89
C SER A 330 97.21 29.48 10.22
N LEU A 331 97.18 29.11 11.50
CA LEU A 331 96.69 27.78 11.94
C LEU A 331 95.15 27.67 11.91
N LYS A 332 94.43 28.75 12.25
CA LYS A 332 92.95 28.75 12.29
C LYS A 332 92.32 28.59 10.90
N GLU A 333 92.89 29.23 9.88
CA GLU A 333 92.42 29.07 8.49
C GLU A 333 92.64 27.66 7.97
N GLN A 334 93.78 27.03 8.30
CA GLN A 334 94.08 25.65 7.91
C GLN A 334 93.10 24.65 8.53
N GLN A 335 92.77 24.80 9.82
CA GLN A 335 91.81 23.92 10.52
C GLN A 335 90.42 23.91 9.86
N GLN A 336 89.86 25.08 9.56
CA GLN A 336 88.53 25.18 8.97
C GLN A 336 88.43 24.55 7.58
N ILE A 337 89.48 24.70 6.75
CA ILE A 337 89.53 24.08 5.43
C ILE A 337 89.54 22.55 5.57
N VAL A 338 90.30 22.01 6.52
CA VAL A 338 90.49 20.57 6.66
C VAL A 338 89.24 19.86 7.22
N ASP A 339 88.57 20.42 8.23
CA ASP A 339 87.30 19.87 8.72
C ASP A 339 86.19 19.90 7.64
N GLN A 340 86.18 20.93 6.77
CA GLN A 340 85.26 20.97 5.62
C GLN A 340 85.60 19.92 4.55
N VAL A 341 86.88 19.70 4.26
CA VAL A 341 87.31 18.69 3.26
C VAL A 341 86.97 17.27 3.72
N PHE A 342 87.16 16.95 5.00
CA PHE A 342 86.92 15.59 5.52
C PHE A 342 85.45 15.26 5.83
N SER A 343 84.60 16.26 6.06
CA SER A 343 83.16 16.04 6.32
C SER A 343 82.35 15.76 5.04
N ARG A 344 82.71 16.35 3.90
CA ARG A 344 81.97 16.21 2.63
C ARG A 344 81.87 14.77 2.08
N PRO A 345 82.92 13.93 2.08
CA PRO A 345 82.81 12.54 1.64
C PRO A 345 81.79 11.74 2.45
N MET A 346 81.74 11.94 3.77
CA MET A 346 80.82 11.21 4.66
C MET A 346 79.35 11.59 4.40
N GLU A 347 79.09 12.88 4.16
CA GLU A 347 77.77 13.38 3.73
C GLU A 347 77.34 12.72 2.41
N MET A 348 78.26 12.56 1.46
CA MET A 348 78.00 11.92 0.17
C MET A 348 77.77 10.41 0.30
N PHE A 349 78.51 9.69 1.15
CA PHE A 349 78.28 8.26 1.41
C PHE A 349 76.91 8.01 2.07
N GLY A 350 76.49 8.89 2.98
CA GLY A 350 75.13 8.87 3.54
C GLY A 350 74.05 9.03 2.46
N LYS A 351 74.21 10.01 1.55
CA LYS A 351 73.30 10.21 0.41
C LYS A 351 73.26 9.01 -0.54
N ILE A 352 74.41 8.38 -0.82
CA ILE A 352 74.46 7.17 -1.65
C ILE A 352 73.70 6.02 -0.99
N ARG A 353 73.88 5.80 0.31
CA ARG A 353 73.13 4.75 1.06
C ARG A 353 71.61 4.99 1.00
N ALA A 354 71.16 6.24 1.17
CA ALA A 354 69.74 6.61 1.12
C ALA A 354 69.07 6.36 -0.25
N LEU A 355 69.81 6.39 -1.36
CA LEU A 355 69.26 6.11 -2.71
C LEU A 355 68.84 4.64 -2.91
N PHE A 356 69.24 3.73 -2.02
CA PHE A 356 68.89 2.30 -2.08
C PHE A 356 67.89 1.85 -1.01
N GLU A 357 67.39 2.76 -0.17
CA GLU A 357 66.39 2.46 0.84
C GLU A 357 64.99 2.39 0.22
N VAL A 358 64.43 1.18 0.09
CA VAL A 358 63.12 0.94 -0.53
C VAL A 358 62.32 -0.06 0.30
N SER A 359 61.13 0.36 0.74
CA SER A 359 60.07 -0.50 1.26
C SER A 359 58.94 -0.63 0.23
N ILE A 360 58.51 -1.87 -0.03
CA ILE A 360 57.36 -2.18 -0.88
C ILE A 360 56.40 -3.02 -0.05
N THR A 361 55.13 -2.60 0.01
CA THR A 361 54.05 -3.29 0.71
C THR A 361 52.95 -3.62 -0.30
N PHE A 362 52.58 -4.89 -0.41
CA PHE A 362 51.44 -5.32 -1.21
C PHE A 362 50.18 -5.30 -0.35
N ASP A 363 49.27 -4.37 -0.63
CA ASP A 363 47.98 -4.28 0.07
C ASP A 363 46.91 -5.05 -0.71
N HIS A 364 46.69 -6.29 -0.31
CA HIS A 364 45.56 -7.09 -0.80
C HIS A 364 44.40 -6.86 0.16
N SER A 365 43.40 -6.10 -0.30
CA SER A 365 42.11 -6.01 0.37
C SER A 365 41.11 -6.96 -0.29
N PRO A 366 41.02 -8.24 0.14
CA PRO A 366 39.93 -9.11 -0.27
C PRO A 366 38.64 -8.62 0.40
N LYS A 367 38.00 -7.61 -0.20
CA LYS A 367 36.64 -7.19 0.16
C LYS A 367 35.61 -8.15 -0.44
N SER A 368 35.70 -9.41 -0.03
CA SER A 368 34.53 -10.27 0.08
C SER A 368 33.82 -9.90 1.38
N ASP A 369 32.84 -8.98 1.31
CA ASP A 369 31.93 -8.70 2.42
C ASP A 369 31.01 -9.92 2.66
N GLU A 370 31.56 -10.93 3.34
CA GLU A 370 30.92 -12.21 3.71
C GLU A 370 29.80 -12.06 4.75
N ASN A 371 29.21 -10.86 4.89
CA ASN A 371 27.94 -10.64 5.58
C ASN A 371 26.72 -10.70 4.63
N SER A 372 26.91 -11.17 3.39
CA SER A 372 25.85 -11.44 2.42
C SER A 372 25.80 -12.90 1.94
N GLY A 373 26.31 -13.83 2.78
CA GLY A 373 26.40 -15.27 2.53
C GLY A 373 25.46 -16.17 3.34
N ALA A 374 24.38 -15.64 3.94
CA ALA A 374 23.34 -16.50 4.51
C ALA A 374 22.63 -17.25 3.38
N SER A 375 22.67 -18.61 3.38
CA SER A 375 22.18 -19.49 2.30
C SER A 375 20.80 -19.10 1.76
N GLY A 376 20.79 -18.29 0.70
CA GLY A 376 19.57 -17.76 0.10
C GLY A 376 18.75 -18.81 -0.65
N SER A 377 19.40 -19.90 -1.08
CA SER A 377 18.75 -21.04 -1.75
C SER A 377 17.87 -21.84 -0.79
N ASP A 378 18.39 -22.23 0.38
CA ASP A 378 17.66 -23.13 1.29
C ASP A 378 16.61 -22.40 2.15
N ILE A 379 16.90 -21.16 2.54
CA ILE A 379 16.01 -20.35 3.39
C ILE A 379 14.81 -19.84 2.57
N GLY A 380 15.02 -19.48 1.30
CA GLY A 380 13.95 -19.03 0.41
C GLY A 380 12.97 -20.14 0.03
N GLN A 381 13.48 -21.33 -0.33
CA GLN A 381 12.65 -22.41 -0.86
C GLN A 381 11.79 -23.10 0.22
N ASN A 382 12.35 -23.37 1.39
CA ASN A 382 11.62 -24.09 2.45
C ASN A 382 10.61 -23.22 3.22
N ILE A 383 10.87 -21.91 3.37
CA ILE A 383 9.97 -21.02 4.13
C ILE A 383 8.79 -20.53 3.27
N ALA A 384 8.98 -20.34 1.95
CA ALA A 384 7.88 -19.93 1.07
C ALA A 384 6.82 -21.03 0.88
N ALA A 385 7.24 -22.26 0.61
CA ALA A 385 6.34 -23.35 0.23
C ALA A 385 5.34 -23.77 1.34
N ASP A 386 5.77 -23.79 2.60
CA ASP A 386 4.94 -24.24 3.72
C ASP A 386 3.93 -23.17 4.18
N PHE A 387 4.31 -21.88 4.15
CA PHE A 387 3.40 -20.79 4.51
C PHE A 387 2.27 -20.62 3.50
N ASP A 388 2.55 -20.72 2.20
CA ASP A 388 1.55 -20.55 1.14
C ASP A 388 0.43 -21.59 1.23
N ARG A 389 0.75 -22.85 1.55
CA ARG A 389 -0.24 -23.92 1.64
C ARG A 389 -1.26 -23.70 2.75
N HIS A 390 -0.81 -23.27 3.94
CA HIS A 390 -1.70 -23.01 5.08
C HIS A 390 -2.56 -21.78 4.85
N ILE A 391 -2.00 -20.70 4.30
CA ILE A 391 -2.74 -19.48 3.94
C ILE A 391 -3.80 -19.79 2.87
N PHE A 392 -3.44 -20.55 1.84
CA PHE A 392 -4.37 -20.93 0.77
C PHE A 392 -5.53 -21.79 1.29
N LEU A 393 -5.25 -22.79 2.13
CA LEU A 393 -6.28 -23.62 2.75
C LEU A 393 -7.22 -22.80 3.64
N PHE A 394 -6.68 -21.86 4.42
CA PHE A 394 -7.48 -20.93 5.22
C PHE A 394 -8.40 -20.08 4.34
N ILE A 395 -7.88 -19.43 3.29
CA ILE A 395 -8.67 -18.63 2.34
C ILE A 395 -9.77 -19.48 1.67
N TYR A 396 -9.45 -20.70 1.24
CA TYR A 396 -10.42 -21.63 0.65
C TYR A 396 -11.55 -21.99 1.63
N ILE A 397 -11.21 -22.35 2.87
CA ILE A 397 -12.19 -22.70 3.91
C ILE A 397 -13.09 -21.49 4.22
N TRP A 398 -12.53 -20.28 4.32
CA TRP A 398 -13.29 -19.05 4.53
C TRP A 398 -14.24 -18.73 3.37
N LEU A 399 -13.78 -18.81 2.12
CA LEU A 399 -14.63 -18.58 0.95
C LEU A 399 -15.75 -19.63 0.83
N ALA A 400 -15.45 -20.90 1.13
CA ALA A 400 -16.45 -21.96 1.17
C ALA A 400 -17.49 -21.73 2.30
N ALA A 401 -17.04 -21.28 3.48
CA ALA A 401 -17.93 -20.94 4.60
C ALA A 401 -18.82 -19.73 4.28
N VAL A 402 -18.28 -18.69 3.63
CA VAL A 402 -19.05 -17.53 3.14
C VAL A 402 -20.09 -17.97 2.10
N LEU A 403 -19.73 -18.84 1.16
CA LEU A 403 -20.66 -19.37 0.16
C LEU A 403 -21.80 -20.17 0.82
N ALA A 404 -21.48 -21.05 1.78
CA ALA A 404 -22.48 -21.79 2.54
C ALA A 404 -23.40 -20.87 3.36
N LEU A 405 -22.85 -19.83 3.98
CA LEU A 405 -23.61 -18.81 4.70
C LEU A 405 -24.56 -18.05 3.77
N LEU A 406 -24.11 -17.65 2.58
CA LEU A 406 -24.95 -16.96 1.58
C LEU A 406 -26.11 -17.83 1.10
N ILE A 407 -25.88 -19.14 0.90
CA ILE A 407 -26.95 -20.10 0.58
C ILE A 407 -27.98 -20.17 1.73
N GLY A 408 -27.51 -20.26 2.99
CA GLY A 408 -28.39 -20.20 4.16
C GLY A 408 -29.19 -18.91 4.26
N LEU A 409 -28.54 -17.76 4.05
CA LEU A 409 -29.18 -16.43 4.04
C LEU A 409 -30.23 -16.28 2.92
N LEU A 410 -30.05 -16.93 1.78
CA LEU A 410 -31.02 -16.92 0.68
C LEU A 410 -32.32 -17.67 1.08
N VAL A 411 -32.20 -18.80 1.77
CA VAL A 411 -33.34 -19.53 2.33
C VAL A 411 -34.01 -18.71 3.45
N LEU A 412 -33.23 -18.15 4.38
CA LEU A 412 -33.74 -17.31 5.47
C LEU A 412 -34.46 -16.05 4.96
N HIS A 413 -33.92 -15.36 3.95
CA HIS A 413 -34.56 -14.22 3.30
C HIS A 413 -35.92 -14.61 2.70
N SER A 414 -36.01 -15.79 2.10
CA SER A 414 -37.25 -16.32 1.51
C SER A 414 -38.30 -16.66 2.57
N ILE A 415 -37.88 -17.28 3.68
CA ILE A 415 -38.76 -17.54 4.85
C ILE A 415 -39.24 -16.21 5.45
N TYR A 416 -38.33 -15.25 5.67
CA TYR A 416 -38.65 -13.93 6.24
C TYR A 416 -39.64 -13.14 5.38
N PHE A 417 -39.47 -13.15 4.06
CA PHE A 417 -40.41 -12.51 3.14
C PHE A 417 -41.77 -13.21 3.15
N HIS A 418 -41.82 -14.55 3.17
CA HIS A 418 -43.07 -15.31 3.27
C HIS A 418 -43.84 -14.98 4.56
N VAL A 419 -43.17 -15.07 5.72
CA VAL A 419 -43.79 -14.77 7.02
C VAL A 419 -44.32 -13.33 7.07
N ASN A 420 -43.49 -12.34 6.73
CA ASN A 420 -43.91 -10.94 6.79
C ASN A 420 -44.98 -10.57 5.76
N TYR A 421 -45.03 -11.26 4.61
CA TYR A 421 -46.11 -11.06 3.63
C TYR A 421 -47.47 -11.47 4.19
N LEU A 422 -47.50 -12.56 4.98
CA LEU A 422 -48.70 -13.11 5.60
C LEU A 422 -49.10 -12.38 6.89
N ASP A 423 -48.13 -12.03 7.73
CA ASP A 423 -48.33 -11.37 9.03
C ASP A 423 -48.79 -9.91 8.88
N SER A 424 -48.10 -9.12 8.04
CA SER A 424 -48.33 -7.68 7.94
C SER A 424 -48.87 -7.24 6.58
N ASN A 425 -50.10 -6.74 6.57
CA ASN A 425 -50.72 -6.11 5.39
C ASN A 425 -49.99 -4.82 4.94
N HIS A 426 -49.12 -4.26 5.78
CA HIS A 426 -48.30 -3.08 5.45
C HIS A 426 -46.92 -3.44 4.86
N TYR A 427 -46.43 -4.66 5.07
CA TYR A 427 -45.08 -5.07 4.64
C TYR A 427 -44.91 -4.92 3.12
N ARG A 428 -44.03 -3.98 2.72
CA ARG A 428 -43.74 -3.62 1.33
C ARG A 428 -45.00 -3.39 0.46
N ASN A 429 -46.08 -2.87 1.05
CA ASN A 429 -47.35 -2.63 0.33
C ASN A 429 -47.31 -1.30 -0.46
N TYR A 430 -46.55 -1.30 -1.55
CA TYR A 430 -46.41 -0.19 -2.50
C TYR A 430 -46.47 -0.61 -3.99
N TYR A 431 -46.69 -1.90 -4.25
CA TYR A 431 -46.87 -2.45 -5.60
C TYR A 431 -48.35 -2.52 -5.96
N LEU A 432 -48.74 -2.00 -7.13
CA LEU A 432 -50.10 -2.20 -7.66
C LEU A 432 -50.19 -3.62 -8.23
N THR A 433 -51.00 -4.47 -7.58
CA THR A 433 -51.26 -5.86 -7.98
C THR A 433 -52.48 -5.95 -8.89
N LYS A 434 -52.75 -7.13 -9.48
CA LYS A 434 -53.93 -7.32 -10.35
C LYS A 434 -55.23 -7.04 -9.60
N GLU A 435 -55.31 -7.54 -8.36
CA GLU A 435 -56.46 -7.39 -7.48
C GLU A 435 -56.78 -5.92 -7.18
N PHE A 436 -55.77 -5.02 -7.19
CA PHE A 436 -55.98 -3.57 -7.07
C PHE A 436 -56.64 -2.98 -8.32
N PHE A 437 -56.21 -3.40 -9.52
CA PHE A 437 -56.83 -2.96 -10.78
C PHE A 437 -58.28 -3.47 -10.89
N ASP A 438 -58.54 -4.69 -10.41
CA ASP A 438 -59.89 -5.27 -10.36
C ASP A 438 -60.78 -4.45 -9.40
N ILE A 439 -60.33 -4.16 -8.17
CA ILE A 439 -61.08 -3.29 -7.23
C ILE A 439 -61.39 -1.92 -7.82
N ASN A 440 -60.43 -1.30 -8.53
CA ASN A 440 -60.60 0.00 -9.17
C ASN A 440 -61.52 -0.07 -10.41
N LYS A 441 -61.79 -1.26 -10.97
CA LYS A 441 -62.66 -1.46 -12.13
C LYS A 441 -64.08 -1.92 -11.76
N GLU A 442 -64.22 -2.68 -10.68
CA GLU A 442 -65.47 -3.38 -10.30
C GLU A 442 -66.56 -2.49 -9.66
N LYS A 443 -66.38 -1.17 -9.51
CA LYS A 443 -67.26 -0.35 -8.66
C LYS A 443 -68.32 0.50 -9.40
N PRO A 444 -69.56 0.56 -8.86
CA PRO A 444 -70.66 1.35 -9.40
C PRO A 444 -70.62 2.81 -8.92
N THR A 445 -71.44 3.63 -9.59
CA THR A 445 -71.83 5.00 -9.24
C THR A 445 -71.98 5.25 -7.73
N GLY A 446 -71.02 5.99 -7.14
CA GLY A 446 -71.12 6.51 -5.78
C GLY A 446 -69.80 6.61 -5.01
N LEU A 447 -69.36 7.84 -4.76
CA LEU A 447 -68.40 8.22 -3.69
C LEU A 447 -66.93 7.76 -3.75
N THR A 448 -66.45 7.00 -4.75
CA THR A 448 -65.01 6.71 -4.86
C THR A 448 -64.45 7.13 -6.23
N GLU A 449 -63.49 8.04 -6.23
CA GLU A 449 -62.82 8.54 -7.45
C GLU A 449 -61.97 7.46 -8.13
N ASN A 450 -61.83 7.54 -9.46
CA ASN A 450 -60.86 6.75 -10.20
C ASN A 450 -59.43 7.07 -9.73
N LEU A 451 -58.75 6.12 -9.08
CA LEU A 451 -57.40 6.34 -8.54
C LEU A 451 -56.30 6.29 -9.63
N LEU A 452 -56.67 6.06 -10.89
CA LEU A 452 -55.78 6.02 -12.04
C LEU A 452 -56.17 7.11 -13.06
N PRO A 453 -55.21 7.82 -13.69
CA PRO A 453 -53.76 7.62 -13.61
C PRO A 453 -53.12 8.16 -12.33
N LEU A 454 -52.03 7.52 -11.88
CA LEU A 454 -51.24 7.97 -10.72
C LEU A 454 -50.66 9.38 -10.93
N ARG A 455 -50.73 10.24 -9.91
CA ARG A 455 -50.14 11.59 -9.90
C ARG A 455 -48.60 11.52 -9.97
N PRO A 456 -47.89 12.55 -10.47
CA PRO A 456 -46.42 12.53 -10.60
C PRO A 456 -45.65 12.34 -9.28
N THR A 457 -46.25 12.74 -8.15
CA THR A 457 -45.74 12.50 -6.79
C THR A 457 -45.97 11.05 -6.37
N GLU A 458 -47.19 10.53 -6.55
CA GLU A 458 -47.56 9.14 -6.26
C GLU A 458 -46.69 8.14 -7.03
N ARG A 459 -46.35 8.42 -8.28
CA ARG A 459 -45.45 7.57 -9.09
C ARG A 459 -44.07 7.39 -8.46
N LYS A 460 -43.60 8.30 -7.61
CA LYS A 460 -42.31 8.14 -6.90
C LYS A 460 -42.37 7.11 -5.75
N THR A 461 -43.56 6.75 -5.32
CA THR A 461 -43.81 5.82 -4.19
C THR A 461 -44.46 4.52 -4.65
N PHE A 462 -45.37 4.58 -5.64
CA PHE A 462 -46.14 3.45 -6.12
C PHE A 462 -45.76 3.03 -7.54
N VAL A 463 -45.75 1.73 -7.80
CA VAL A 463 -45.33 1.14 -9.09
C VAL A 463 -46.12 -0.14 -9.40
N GLY A 464 -46.45 -0.38 -10.66
CA GLY A 464 -47.13 -1.61 -11.08
C GLY A 464 -46.14 -2.76 -11.21
N LEU A 465 -46.57 -3.99 -10.85
CA LEU A 465 -45.72 -5.19 -10.88
C LEU A 465 -45.03 -5.39 -12.23
N ASP A 466 -45.76 -5.26 -13.34
CA ASP A 466 -45.26 -5.52 -14.69
C ASP A 466 -44.57 -4.29 -15.36
N SER A 467 -44.34 -3.19 -14.62
CA SER A 467 -43.75 -1.96 -15.18
C SER A 467 -42.24 -1.85 -14.94
N TRP A 468 -41.43 -1.67 -15.99
CA TRP A 468 -39.95 -1.57 -15.93
C TRP A 468 -39.37 -0.35 -15.20
N ARG A 469 -40.22 0.45 -14.56
CA ARG A 469 -39.81 1.70 -13.90
C ARG A 469 -39.24 1.41 -12.52
N LEU A 470 -37.99 1.81 -12.28
CA LEU A 470 -37.36 1.75 -10.96
C LEU A 470 -37.93 2.82 -10.02
N LEU A 471 -38.00 2.48 -8.74
CA LEU A 471 -38.36 3.37 -7.63
C LEU A 471 -37.10 4.06 -7.09
N PRO A 472 -37.14 5.33 -6.62
CA PRO A 472 -35.94 6.01 -6.12
C PRO A 472 -35.22 5.30 -4.96
N SER A 473 -35.96 4.49 -4.18
CA SER A 473 -35.41 3.61 -3.14
C SER A 473 -34.64 2.42 -3.72
N GLU A 474 -35.15 1.79 -4.79
CA GLU A 474 -34.47 0.72 -5.53
C GLU A 474 -33.20 1.27 -6.20
N THR A 475 -33.28 2.45 -6.84
CA THR A 475 -32.14 3.10 -7.53
C THR A 475 -30.96 3.39 -6.60
N ARG A 476 -31.20 3.78 -5.34
CA ARG A 476 -30.11 4.06 -4.40
C ARG A 476 -29.29 2.81 -4.06
N HIS A 477 -29.94 1.66 -3.91
CA HIS A 477 -29.27 0.39 -3.63
C HIS A 477 -28.55 -0.15 -4.87
N ALA A 478 -29.19 -0.04 -6.04
CA ALA A 478 -28.57 -0.37 -7.33
C ALA A 478 -27.28 0.44 -7.57
N ASN A 479 -27.29 1.75 -7.31
CA ASN A 479 -26.09 2.59 -7.49
C ASN A 479 -24.91 2.17 -6.61
N ALA A 480 -25.14 1.80 -5.35
CA ALA A 480 -24.08 1.28 -4.47
C ALA A 480 -23.54 -0.07 -4.98
N SER A 481 -24.45 -0.93 -5.45
CA SER A 481 -24.10 -2.25 -6.01
C SER A 481 -23.32 -2.15 -7.32
N ILE A 482 -23.62 -1.16 -8.18
CA ILE A 482 -22.85 -0.87 -9.41
C ILE A 482 -21.40 -0.52 -9.08
N VAL A 483 -21.16 0.34 -8.09
CA VAL A 483 -19.79 0.74 -7.69
C VAL A 483 -19.02 -0.45 -7.14
N LEU A 484 -19.63 -1.25 -6.24
CA LEU A 484 -19.01 -2.45 -5.69
C LEU A 484 -18.68 -3.48 -6.78
N LEU A 485 -19.62 -3.75 -7.68
CA LEU A 485 -19.43 -4.72 -8.76
C LEU A 485 -18.36 -4.26 -9.77
N LEU A 486 -18.25 -2.95 -10.04
CA LEU A 486 -17.18 -2.41 -10.87
C LEU A 486 -15.80 -2.67 -10.25
N ILE A 487 -15.64 -2.40 -8.95
CA ILE A 487 -14.39 -2.66 -8.21
C ILE A 487 -14.02 -4.15 -8.27
N ILE A 488 -14.96 -5.05 -7.97
CA ILE A 488 -14.68 -6.49 -7.93
C ILE A 488 -14.45 -7.06 -9.35
N SER A 489 -15.20 -6.59 -10.35
CA SER A 489 -14.96 -6.97 -11.76
C SER A 489 -13.56 -6.54 -12.22
N PHE A 490 -13.12 -5.35 -11.84
CA PHE A 490 -11.76 -4.87 -12.13
C PHE A 490 -10.70 -5.72 -11.43
N GLN A 491 -10.87 -6.05 -10.14
CA GLN A 491 -9.96 -6.93 -9.40
C GLN A 491 -9.82 -8.32 -10.06
N LEU A 492 -10.95 -8.96 -10.39
CA LEU A 492 -10.96 -10.27 -11.06
C LEU A 492 -10.31 -10.20 -12.46
N PHE A 493 -10.54 -9.13 -13.21
CA PHE A 493 -9.88 -8.88 -14.49
C PHE A 493 -8.36 -8.72 -14.31
N THR A 494 -7.90 -7.91 -13.34
CA THR A 494 -6.46 -7.73 -13.08
C THR A 494 -5.77 -9.03 -12.68
N ILE A 495 -6.43 -9.90 -11.91
CA ILE A 495 -5.91 -11.22 -11.53
C ILE A 495 -5.71 -12.11 -12.78
N CYS A 496 -6.70 -12.17 -13.69
CA CYS A 496 -6.59 -12.99 -14.90
C CYS A 496 -5.54 -12.44 -15.89
N VAL A 497 -5.42 -11.11 -16.00
CA VAL A 497 -4.39 -10.45 -16.82
C VAL A 497 -3.00 -10.68 -16.23
N PHE A 498 -2.84 -10.65 -14.91
CA PHE A 498 -1.57 -10.91 -14.24
C PHE A 498 -1.13 -12.37 -14.37
N ASP A 499 -2.04 -13.34 -14.22
CA ASP A 499 -1.74 -14.77 -14.44
C ASP A 499 -1.28 -15.04 -15.89
N TYR A 500 -2.01 -14.52 -16.88
CA TYR A 500 -1.60 -14.60 -18.27
C TYR A 500 -0.26 -13.90 -18.53
N GLY A 501 -0.08 -12.68 -18.02
CA GLY A 501 1.12 -11.86 -18.21
C GLY A 501 2.36 -12.50 -17.60
N LEU A 502 2.25 -13.09 -16.40
CA LEU A 502 3.33 -13.80 -15.73
C LEU A 502 3.72 -15.06 -16.51
N SER A 503 2.74 -15.88 -16.92
CA SER A 503 2.99 -17.07 -17.75
C SER A 503 3.64 -16.71 -19.09
N TRP A 504 3.19 -15.63 -19.73
CA TRP A 504 3.77 -15.11 -20.99
C TRP A 504 5.20 -14.56 -20.79
N MET A 505 5.47 -13.87 -19.69
CA MET A 505 6.81 -13.38 -19.35
C MET A 505 7.79 -14.53 -19.15
N LEU A 506 7.42 -15.55 -18.37
CA LEU A 506 8.24 -16.75 -18.18
C LEU A 506 8.47 -17.49 -19.52
N ALA A 507 7.44 -17.63 -20.35
CA ALA A 507 7.58 -18.26 -21.67
C ALA A 507 8.59 -17.53 -22.58
N ASN A 508 8.55 -16.20 -22.63
CA ASN A 508 9.53 -15.41 -23.40
C ASN A 508 10.93 -15.52 -22.79
N LEU A 509 11.06 -15.49 -21.46
CA LEU A 509 12.34 -15.66 -20.78
C LEU A 509 12.97 -17.01 -21.16
N THR A 510 12.19 -18.09 -21.08
CA THR A 510 12.61 -19.45 -21.49
C THR A 510 13.06 -19.49 -22.94
N TYR A 511 12.29 -18.88 -23.85
CA TYR A 511 12.59 -18.84 -25.28
C TYR A 511 13.91 -18.12 -25.59
N HIS A 512 14.20 -17.01 -24.91
CA HIS A 512 15.45 -16.28 -25.07
C HIS A 512 16.64 -16.99 -24.42
N LEU A 513 16.48 -17.54 -23.21
CA LEU A 513 17.54 -18.27 -22.51
C LEU A 513 17.97 -19.54 -23.25
N HIS A 514 17.03 -20.27 -23.85
CA HIS A 514 17.34 -21.48 -24.62
C HIS A 514 18.24 -21.17 -25.83
N LYS A 515 18.00 -20.06 -26.53
CA LYS A 515 18.86 -19.60 -27.64
C LYS A 515 20.25 -19.16 -27.20
N THR A 516 20.41 -18.66 -25.97
CA THR A 516 21.73 -18.25 -25.47
C THR A 516 22.60 -19.42 -24.99
N ALA A 517 22.00 -20.59 -24.73
CA ALA A 517 22.74 -21.78 -24.27
C ALA A 517 23.55 -22.48 -25.38
N GLU A 518 23.33 -22.13 -26.65
CA GLU A 518 24.02 -22.73 -27.81
C GLU A 518 25.23 -21.92 -28.32
N LEU A 519 25.62 -20.82 -27.65
CA LEU A 519 26.83 -20.08 -28.04
C LEU A 519 28.09 -20.84 -27.61
N GLU A 520 28.80 -21.39 -28.59
CA GLU A 520 30.16 -21.89 -28.41
C GLU A 520 31.07 -20.78 -27.82
N PRO A 521 32.00 -21.12 -26.90
CA PRO A 521 32.89 -20.14 -26.31
C PRO A 521 33.78 -19.50 -27.39
N PRO A 522 34.09 -18.19 -27.29
CA PRO A 522 34.88 -17.50 -28.30
C PRO A 522 36.26 -18.15 -28.47
N GLU A 523 36.66 -18.37 -29.72
CA GLU A 523 37.93 -19.00 -30.08
C GLU A 523 39.11 -18.14 -29.58
N TYR A 524 39.82 -18.63 -28.55
CA TYR A 524 40.94 -17.91 -27.94
C TYR A 524 42.28 -18.34 -28.54
N THR A 525 43.18 -17.39 -28.76
CA THR A 525 44.49 -17.63 -29.36
C THR A 525 45.50 -18.11 -28.30
N LYS A 526 45.83 -19.40 -28.32
CA LYS A 526 46.85 -19.97 -27.42
C LYS A 526 48.26 -19.51 -27.80
N VAL A 527 48.91 -18.74 -26.92
CA VAL A 527 50.31 -18.32 -27.09
C VAL A 527 51.24 -19.50 -26.74
N VAL A 528 52.09 -19.93 -27.68
CA VAL A 528 53.02 -21.07 -27.49
C VAL A 528 54.46 -20.64 -27.74
N ILE A 529 55.27 -20.65 -26.67
CA ILE A 529 56.69 -20.25 -26.69
C ILE A 529 57.56 -21.44 -27.13
N LYS A 530 58.06 -21.38 -28.38
CA LYS A 530 58.73 -22.49 -29.09
C LYS A 530 60.24 -22.65 -28.84
N ARG A 531 60.87 -21.80 -28.02
CA ARG A 531 62.32 -21.86 -27.69
C ARG A 531 62.51 -22.02 -26.18
N GLY A 532 63.67 -22.54 -25.78
CA GLY A 532 64.06 -22.70 -24.37
C GLY A 532 65.07 -21.64 -23.90
N GLY A 533 65.21 -21.52 -22.58
CA GLY A 533 66.09 -20.57 -21.91
C GLY A 533 65.33 -19.78 -20.85
N PHE A 534 66.05 -19.27 -19.83
CA PHE A 534 65.45 -18.68 -18.62
C PHE A 534 64.29 -17.69 -18.86
N ILE A 535 64.44 -16.78 -19.83
CA ILE A 535 63.38 -15.80 -20.19
C ILE A 535 62.16 -16.48 -20.84
N ALA A 536 62.38 -17.52 -21.64
CA ALA A 536 61.32 -18.26 -22.32
C ALA A 536 60.52 -19.14 -21.35
N ASP A 537 61.15 -19.61 -20.29
CA ASP A 537 60.49 -20.39 -19.23
C ASP A 537 59.67 -19.46 -18.31
N LEU A 538 60.23 -18.32 -17.90
CA LEU A 538 59.54 -17.27 -17.14
C LEU A 538 58.32 -16.71 -17.91
N LEU A 539 58.45 -16.51 -19.23
CA LEU A 539 57.33 -16.15 -20.10
C LEU A 539 56.30 -17.28 -20.27
N ARG A 540 56.70 -18.56 -20.16
CA ARG A 540 55.78 -19.70 -20.27
C ARG A 540 54.93 -19.83 -19.02
N ASP A 541 55.54 -19.68 -17.85
CA ASP A 541 54.82 -19.66 -16.56
C ASP A 541 53.84 -18.48 -16.51
N LEU A 542 54.26 -17.30 -16.98
CA LEU A 542 53.39 -16.12 -17.08
C LEU A 542 52.23 -16.34 -18.07
N VAL A 543 52.50 -16.83 -19.28
CA VAL A 543 51.45 -17.14 -20.28
C VAL A 543 50.49 -18.21 -19.78
N GLN A 544 50.98 -19.20 -19.02
CA GLN A 544 50.14 -20.26 -18.45
C GLN A 544 49.28 -19.75 -17.28
N ALA A 545 49.77 -18.79 -16.48
CA ALA A 545 48.97 -18.10 -15.46
C ALA A 545 47.88 -17.20 -16.06
N PHE A 546 48.07 -16.70 -17.28
CA PHE A 546 47.08 -15.93 -18.03
C PHE A 546 46.27 -16.75 -19.05
N GLU A 547 46.49 -18.06 -19.19
CA GLU A 547 45.69 -18.91 -20.09
C GLU A 547 44.30 -19.15 -19.46
N PRO A 548 43.20 -18.67 -20.08
CA PRO A 548 41.88 -18.78 -19.46
C PRO A 548 41.46 -20.26 -19.40
N LEU A 549 41.19 -20.75 -18.20
CA LEU A 549 40.69 -22.10 -17.90
C LEU A 549 39.21 -22.31 -18.33
N THR A 550 38.90 -21.96 -19.58
CA THR A 550 37.58 -22.13 -20.22
C THR A 550 37.08 -23.56 -20.21
N LYS A 551 37.98 -24.56 -20.17
CA LYS A 551 37.61 -25.99 -20.16
C LYS A 551 36.78 -26.44 -18.97
N ASN A 552 36.83 -25.74 -17.84
CA ASN A 552 36.03 -26.06 -16.65
C ASN A 552 34.77 -25.17 -16.51
N LEU A 553 34.52 -24.28 -17.47
CA LEU A 553 33.45 -23.27 -17.43
C LEU A 553 32.31 -23.57 -18.41
N ILE A 554 32.09 -24.85 -18.75
CA ILE A 554 30.90 -25.27 -19.49
C ILE A 554 29.74 -25.35 -18.49
N VAL A 555 29.09 -24.21 -18.30
CA VAL A 555 28.00 -24.01 -17.36
C VAL A 555 26.70 -24.50 -18.00
N ASP A 556 26.15 -25.62 -17.54
CA ASP A 556 24.86 -26.11 -18.03
C ASP A 556 23.69 -25.29 -17.45
N ILE A 557 23.18 -24.37 -18.27
CA ILE A 557 22.07 -23.47 -17.93
C ILE A 557 20.71 -24.19 -18.00
N GLN A 558 20.60 -25.36 -18.66
CA GLN A 558 19.31 -26.00 -18.97
C GLN A 558 18.49 -26.33 -17.72
N HIS A 559 19.17 -26.76 -16.64
CA HIS A 559 18.52 -27.12 -15.37
C HIS A 559 17.89 -25.95 -14.61
N CYS A 560 18.29 -24.70 -14.90
CA CYS A 560 17.73 -23.49 -14.26
C CYS A 560 16.60 -22.83 -15.07
N LEU A 561 16.17 -23.39 -16.22
CA LEU A 561 15.15 -22.75 -17.06
C LEU A 561 13.75 -22.74 -16.38
N PRO A 562 13.04 -21.60 -16.35
CA PRO A 562 11.72 -21.51 -15.74
C PRO A 562 10.63 -22.05 -16.68
N LEU A 563 10.19 -23.30 -16.53
CA LEU A 563 9.08 -23.83 -17.33
C LEU A 563 7.71 -23.30 -16.85
N PRO A 564 7.00 -22.44 -17.60
CA PRO A 564 5.75 -21.83 -17.14
C PRO A 564 4.59 -22.85 -17.04
N ARG A 565 3.76 -22.71 -16.00
CA ARG A 565 2.45 -23.39 -15.90
C ARG A 565 1.41 -22.61 -16.73
N PRO A 566 0.82 -23.23 -17.78
CA PRO A 566 -0.08 -22.53 -18.68
C PRO A 566 -1.45 -22.25 -18.04
N PRO A 567 -2.03 -21.05 -18.25
CA PRO A 567 -3.32 -20.68 -17.68
C PRO A 567 -4.47 -21.48 -18.31
N LYS A 568 -5.43 -21.88 -17.47
CA LYS A 568 -6.63 -22.63 -17.91
C LYS A 568 -7.72 -21.67 -18.37
N PHE A 569 -7.71 -21.29 -19.66
CA PHE A 569 -8.67 -20.34 -20.25
C PHE A 569 -10.16 -20.66 -19.97
N LEU A 570 -10.53 -21.93 -19.79
CA LEU A 570 -11.88 -22.32 -19.37
C LEU A 570 -12.30 -21.66 -18.04
N ARG A 571 -11.39 -21.58 -17.06
CA ARG A 571 -11.64 -20.90 -15.77
C ARG A 571 -11.85 -19.39 -15.95
N TYR A 572 -11.11 -18.76 -16.86
CA TYR A 572 -11.30 -17.34 -17.15
C TYR A 572 -12.69 -17.08 -17.74
N TRP A 573 -13.15 -17.96 -18.63
CA TRP A 573 -14.50 -17.88 -19.21
C TRP A 573 -15.59 -18.10 -18.15
N GLU A 574 -15.42 -19.06 -17.24
CA GLU A 574 -16.32 -19.27 -16.09
C GLU A 574 -16.40 -18.02 -15.20
N ILE A 575 -15.26 -17.43 -14.81
CA ILE A 575 -15.19 -16.22 -13.98
C ILE A 575 -15.88 -15.05 -14.71
N MET A 576 -15.58 -14.84 -15.99
CA MET A 576 -16.20 -13.77 -16.78
C MET A 576 -17.72 -13.95 -16.90
N MET A 577 -18.20 -15.17 -17.10
CA MET A 577 -19.64 -15.46 -17.15
C MET A 577 -20.34 -15.20 -15.82
N LEU A 578 -19.71 -15.52 -14.69
CA LEU A 578 -20.23 -15.19 -13.37
C LEU A 578 -20.28 -13.68 -13.12
N CYS A 579 -19.26 -12.92 -13.55
CA CYS A 579 -19.28 -11.46 -13.51
C CYS A 579 -20.40 -10.88 -14.39
N LEU A 580 -20.54 -11.33 -15.64
CA LEU A 580 -21.60 -10.90 -16.54
C LEU A 580 -22.99 -11.20 -15.98
N LEU A 581 -23.17 -12.37 -15.35
CA LEU A 581 -24.41 -12.73 -14.66
C LEU A 581 -24.67 -11.78 -13.48
N ALA A 582 -23.67 -11.49 -12.65
CA ALA A 582 -23.79 -10.53 -11.55
C ALA A 582 -24.17 -9.11 -12.03
N TRP A 583 -23.70 -8.69 -13.21
CA TRP A 583 -24.13 -7.43 -13.86
C TRP A 583 -25.60 -7.48 -14.30
N ILE A 584 -26.05 -8.58 -14.91
CA ILE A 584 -27.46 -8.79 -15.29
C ILE A 584 -28.37 -8.77 -14.05
N LEU A 585 -27.91 -9.31 -12.92
CA LEU A 585 -28.66 -9.34 -11.66
C LEU A 585 -28.89 -7.98 -11.01
N ILE A 586 -28.19 -6.91 -11.41
CA ILE A 586 -28.54 -5.54 -11.00
C ILE A 586 -29.94 -5.16 -11.53
N ILE A 587 -30.29 -5.62 -12.73
CA ILE A 587 -31.64 -5.46 -13.31
C ILE A 587 -32.59 -6.49 -12.68
N GLY A 588 -32.08 -7.69 -12.38
CA GLY A 588 -32.80 -8.74 -11.66
C GLY A 588 -33.31 -8.33 -10.28
N GLU A 589 -32.54 -7.54 -9.51
CA GLU A 589 -32.86 -7.19 -8.12
C GLU A 589 -34.27 -6.60 -7.90
N PRO A 590 -34.68 -5.48 -8.55
CA PRO A 590 -36.04 -4.96 -8.42
C PRO A 590 -37.11 -5.91 -8.99
N ILE A 591 -36.77 -6.71 -10.00
CA ILE A 591 -37.69 -7.70 -10.59
C ILE A 591 -37.94 -8.85 -9.61
N SER A 592 -36.91 -9.32 -8.89
CA SER A 592 -37.00 -10.43 -7.93
C SER A 592 -38.05 -10.14 -6.84
N HIS A 593 -38.04 -8.94 -6.27
CA HIS A 593 -39.02 -8.54 -5.27
C HIS A 593 -40.45 -8.47 -5.84
N ARG A 594 -40.61 -7.97 -7.06
CA ARG A 594 -41.94 -7.85 -7.73
C ARG A 594 -42.50 -9.22 -8.09
N VAL A 595 -41.67 -10.12 -8.62
CA VAL A 595 -42.03 -11.51 -8.87
C VAL A 595 -42.37 -12.21 -7.55
N GLY A 596 -41.65 -11.94 -6.46
CA GLY A 596 -41.99 -12.45 -5.13
C GLY A 596 -43.39 -12.05 -4.65
N HIS A 597 -43.80 -10.79 -4.86
CA HIS A 597 -45.18 -10.35 -4.57
C HIS A 597 -46.23 -11.03 -5.47
N LYS A 598 -45.92 -11.28 -6.75
CA LYS A 598 -46.79 -11.98 -7.72
C LYS A 598 -46.93 -13.48 -7.38
N VAL A 599 -45.84 -14.12 -6.94
CA VAL A 599 -45.85 -15.49 -6.41
C VAL A 599 -46.74 -15.56 -5.17
N MET A 600 -46.54 -14.68 -4.19
CA MET A 600 -47.34 -14.71 -2.96
C MET A 600 -48.81 -14.36 -3.17
N SER A 601 -49.18 -13.47 -4.10
CA SER A 601 -50.60 -13.24 -4.43
C SER A 601 -51.24 -14.44 -5.14
N THR A 602 -50.45 -15.22 -5.89
CA THR A 602 -50.93 -16.45 -6.56
C THR A 602 -51.15 -17.59 -5.54
N PHE A 603 -50.23 -17.79 -4.58
CA PHE A 603 -50.39 -18.81 -3.53
C PHE A 603 -51.40 -18.42 -2.43
N TYR A 604 -51.51 -17.13 -2.11
CA TYR A 604 -52.34 -16.58 -1.04
C TYR A 604 -53.24 -15.42 -1.53
N PRO A 605 -54.22 -15.68 -2.41
CA PRO A 605 -55.02 -14.64 -3.05
C PRO A 605 -55.89 -13.84 -2.06
N ALA A 606 -56.35 -14.46 -0.97
CA ALA A 606 -57.11 -13.76 0.08
C ALA A 606 -56.28 -12.64 0.74
N ASN A 607 -55.02 -12.92 1.10
CA ASN A 607 -54.09 -11.92 1.63
C ASN A 607 -53.75 -10.87 0.56
N GLY A 608 -53.59 -11.28 -0.70
CA GLY A 608 -53.42 -10.37 -1.84
C GLY A 608 -54.56 -9.34 -1.95
N ARG A 609 -55.83 -9.79 -1.95
CA ARG A 609 -57.02 -8.92 -2.01
C ARG A 609 -57.12 -8.01 -0.77
N ARG A 610 -56.90 -8.52 0.45
CA ARG A 610 -56.89 -7.71 1.69
C ARG A 610 -55.85 -6.58 1.62
N ARG A 611 -54.63 -6.88 1.14
CA ARG A 611 -53.56 -5.88 0.93
C ARG A 611 -53.90 -4.86 -0.15
N ALA A 612 -54.58 -5.27 -1.22
CA ALA A 612 -55.02 -4.38 -2.31
C ALA A 612 -56.12 -3.40 -1.86
N VAL A 613 -57.09 -3.84 -1.05
CA VAL A 613 -58.10 -2.95 -0.44
C VAL A 613 -57.43 -1.89 0.44
N LEU A 614 -56.53 -2.31 1.34
CA LEU A 614 -55.80 -1.41 2.22
C LEU A 614 -54.92 -0.40 1.46
N LEU A 615 -54.31 -0.82 0.33
CA LEU A 615 -53.56 0.06 -0.55
C LEU A 615 -54.47 1.09 -1.24
N HIS A 616 -55.66 0.68 -1.66
CA HIS A 616 -56.68 1.54 -2.26
C HIS A 616 -57.18 2.61 -1.28
N GLU A 617 -57.53 2.21 -0.05
CA GLU A 617 -57.93 3.14 1.03
C GLU A 617 -56.80 4.13 1.35
N ARG A 618 -55.57 3.64 1.52
CA ARG A 618 -54.38 4.46 1.76
C ARG A 618 -54.11 5.47 0.65
N LEU A 619 -54.28 5.08 -0.62
CA LEU A 619 -54.10 5.97 -1.76
C LEU A 619 -55.21 7.03 -1.83
N SER A 620 -56.47 6.63 -1.65
CA SER A 620 -57.63 7.54 -1.61
C SER A 620 -57.49 8.57 -0.49
N TYR A 621 -57.23 8.13 0.75
CA TYR A 621 -57.02 9.01 1.90
C TYR A 621 -55.79 9.92 1.70
N GLY A 622 -54.71 9.38 1.14
CA GLY A 622 -53.50 10.13 0.80
C GLY A 622 -53.75 11.28 -0.18
N ARG A 623 -54.70 11.15 -1.10
CA ARG A 623 -55.08 12.24 -2.02
C ARG A 623 -55.80 13.39 -1.31
N VAL A 624 -56.74 13.08 -0.44
CA VAL A 624 -57.48 14.08 0.37
C VAL A 624 -56.53 14.82 1.31
N VAL A 625 -55.70 14.09 2.04
CA VAL A 625 -54.69 14.68 2.95
C VAL A 625 -53.64 15.50 2.19
N PHE A 626 -53.23 15.07 0.99
CA PHE A 626 -52.31 15.84 0.15
C PHE A 626 -52.90 17.21 -0.22
N ILE A 627 -54.16 17.28 -0.67
CA ILE A 627 -54.83 18.54 -1.02
C ILE A 627 -54.92 19.45 0.21
N ARG A 628 -55.40 18.94 1.35
CA ARG A 628 -55.46 19.69 2.63
C ARG A 628 -54.09 20.24 3.05
N ARG A 629 -53.04 19.41 3.02
CA ARG A 629 -51.67 19.82 3.36
C ARG A 629 -51.13 20.90 2.43
N VAL A 630 -51.42 20.82 1.12
CA VAL A 630 -50.99 21.87 0.18
C VAL A 630 -51.75 23.17 0.42
N ARG A 631 -53.05 23.14 0.78
CA ARG A 631 -53.82 24.34 1.20
C ARG A 631 -53.16 25.05 2.40
N CYS A 632 -52.92 24.35 3.52
CA CYS A 632 -52.25 24.95 4.70
C CYS A 632 -50.85 25.48 4.34
N ARG A 633 -50.08 24.74 3.53
CA ARG A 633 -48.75 25.16 3.09
C ARG A 633 -48.75 26.40 2.19
N SER A 634 -49.75 26.55 1.30
CA SER A 634 -49.87 27.78 0.49
C SER A 634 -50.25 29.00 1.33
N GLN A 635 -51.09 28.82 2.35
CA GLN A 635 -51.48 29.88 3.28
C GLN A 635 -50.27 30.38 4.09
N LEU A 636 -49.42 29.47 4.59
CA LEU A 636 -48.17 29.80 5.27
C LEU A 636 -47.13 30.49 4.35
N LEU A 637 -47.01 30.06 3.09
CA LEU A 637 -45.97 30.58 2.18
C LEU A 637 -46.32 31.91 1.51
N ASN A 638 -47.59 32.33 1.51
CA ASN A 638 -47.98 33.67 1.03
C ASN A 638 -47.34 34.83 1.82
N PHE A 639 -46.77 34.56 3.00
CA PHE A 639 -46.07 35.57 3.80
C PHE A 639 -44.56 35.68 3.60
N TYR A 640 -43.90 34.73 2.92
CA TYR A 640 -42.42 34.71 2.83
C TYR A 640 -41.86 34.19 1.49
N VAL A 641 -41.84 35.08 0.49
CA VAL A 641 -40.80 35.08 -0.56
C VAL A 641 -40.37 36.53 -0.83
N PRO A 642 -39.40 37.09 -0.06
CA PRO A 642 -38.73 38.31 -0.46
C PRO A 642 -37.82 38.05 -1.67
N ASP A 643 -37.85 38.94 -2.66
CA ASP A 643 -37.16 38.81 -3.97
C ASP A 643 -35.60 38.97 -3.91
N ASN A 644 -34.99 38.79 -2.73
CA ASN A 644 -33.63 39.21 -2.41
C ASN A 644 -32.63 38.05 -2.26
N CYS A 645 -32.38 37.30 -3.35
CA CYS A 645 -31.08 36.64 -3.59
C CYS A 645 -30.94 36.15 -5.03
N LYS A 646 -30.64 37.06 -5.96
CA LYS A 646 -30.64 36.75 -7.42
C LYS A 646 -29.31 36.15 -7.92
N CYS A 647 -28.15 36.65 -7.48
CA CYS A 647 -26.87 36.35 -8.13
C CYS A 647 -26.40 34.88 -7.95
N LEU A 648 -26.25 34.40 -6.72
CA LEU A 648 -25.75 33.04 -6.45
C LEU A 648 -26.69 31.93 -6.97
N THR A 649 -28.00 32.16 -6.86
CA THR A 649 -29.03 31.22 -7.33
C THR A 649 -29.12 31.18 -8.86
N GLN A 650 -28.96 32.32 -9.55
CA GLN A 650 -28.87 32.36 -11.01
C GLN A 650 -27.61 31.65 -11.52
N PHE A 651 -26.45 31.84 -10.89
CA PHE A 651 -25.21 31.16 -11.30
C PHE A 651 -25.33 29.64 -11.17
N ILE A 652 -25.86 29.15 -10.04
CA ILE A 652 -26.12 27.71 -9.82
C ILE A 652 -27.18 27.18 -10.80
N ALA A 653 -28.26 27.92 -11.08
CA ALA A 653 -29.30 27.54 -12.04
C ALA A 653 -28.83 27.56 -13.50
N MET A 654 -27.85 28.40 -13.83
CA MET A 654 -27.23 28.48 -15.15
C MET A 654 -26.26 27.32 -15.38
N MET A 655 -25.36 27.06 -14.43
CA MET A 655 -24.42 25.92 -14.50
C MET A 655 -25.14 24.57 -14.49
N SER A 656 -26.13 24.39 -13.60
CA SER A 656 -26.93 23.16 -13.56
C SER A 656 -27.84 23.01 -14.79
N GLY A 657 -28.24 24.10 -15.44
CA GLY A 657 -28.94 24.07 -16.72
C GLY A 657 -28.05 23.73 -17.92
N ALA A 658 -26.80 24.20 -17.92
CA ALA A 658 -25.81 23.82 -18.93
C ALA A 658 -25.47 22.32 -18.86
N LEU A 659 -25.22 21.81 -17.65
CA LEU A 659 -25.04 20.37 -17.39
C LEU A 659 -26.27 19.55 -17.83
N TYR A 660 -27.48 20.04 -17.60
CA TYR A 660 -28.72 19.39 -18.04
C TYR A 660 -28.82 19.28 -19.56
N ARG A 661 -28.40 20.31 -20.31
CA ARG A 661 -28.38 20.26 -21.79
C ARG A 661 -27.30 19.32 -22.30
N LEU A 662 -26.07 19.44 -21.79
CA LEU A 662 -24.91 18.63 -22.19
C LEU A 662 -25.14 17.14 -21.96
N THR A 663 -25.70 16.77 -20.81
CA THR A 663 -25.94 15.37 -20.44
C THR A 663 -27.33 14.86 -20.83
N LYS A 664 -28.07 15.56 -21.70
CA LYS A 664 -29.46 15.23 -22.09
C LYS A 664 -30.39 14.90 -20.89
N GLY A 665 -30.15 15.55 -19.75
CA GLY A 665 -30.96 15.46 -18.54
C GLY A 665 -30.53 14.42 -17.49
N TYR A 666 -29.37 13.77 -17.63
CA TYR A 666 -28.82 12.85 -16.61
C TYR A 666 -28.20 13.59 -15.41
N LEU A 667 -27.49 14.70 -15.61
CA LEU A 667 -26.97 15.59 -14.56
C LEU A 667 -27.55 17.00 -14.70
N GLY A 668 -27.76 17.70 -13.59
CA GLY A 668 -28.19 19.10 -13.60
C GLY A 668 -29.69 19.33 -13.35
N ALA A 669 -30.12 20.59 -13.37
CA ALA A 669 -31.46 21.01 -12.98
C ALA A 669 -32.31 21.41 -14.20
N TYR A 670 -33.55 20.95 -14.23
CA TYR A 670 -34.49 21.26 -15.30
C TYR A 670 -34.97 22.73 -15.19
N GLN A 671 -34.74 23.52 -16.24
CA GLN A 671 -35.03 24.96 -16.31
C GLN A 671 -36.48 25.30 -16.70
N GLY A 672 -37.36 24.31 -16.92
CA GLY A 672 -38.77 24.55 -17.25
C GLY A 672 -39.64 24.84 -16.02
N LYS A 673 -40.92 25.17 -16.26
CA LYS A 673 -41.91 25.46 -15.22
C LYS A 673 -42.23 24.20 -14.40
N TYR A 674 -42.61 24.39 -13.14
CA TYR A 674 -43.04 23.33 -12.23
C TYR A 674 -44.47 23.58 -11.75
N CYS A 675 -45.24 22.52 -11.51
CA CYS A 675 -46.57 22.63 -10.91
C CYS A 675 -46.47 23.11 -9.46
N LEU A 676 -47.26 24.12 -9.09
CA LEU A 676 -47.22 24.70 -7.74
C LEU A 676 -47.61 23.69 -6.63
N LEU A 677 -48.57 22.78 -6.88
CA LEU A 677 -48.95 21.73 -5.92
C LEU A 677 -47.94 20.58 -5.86
N CYS A 678 -47.82 19.83 -6.96
CA CYS A 678 -47.12 18.54 -6.95
C CYS A 678 -45.62 18.63 -7.30
N LYS A 679 -45.13 19.82 -7.69
CA LYS A 679 -43.74 20.06 -8.13
C LYS A 679 -43.27 19.12 -9.25
N SER A 680 -44.20 18.64 -10.08
CA SER A 680 -43.87 17.97 -11.34
C SER A 680 -43.24 18.96 -12.33
N ARG A 681 -42.36 18.47 -13.19
CA ARG A 681 -41.94 19.21 -14.40
C ARG A 681 -43.17 19.38 -15.29
N LEU A 682 -43.41 20.59 -15.80
CA LEU A 682 -44.48 20.89 -16.74
C LEU A 682 -43.91 20.91 -18.16
N ILE A 683 -44.55 20.19 -19.08
CA ILE A 683 -44.19 20.18 -20.51
C ILE A 683 -44.92 21.35 -21.19
N TYR A 684 -44.32 21.92 -22.23
CA TYR A 684 -44.94 23.01 -22.99
C TYR A 684 -46.27 22.53 -23.59
N GLY A 685 -47.38 23.21 -23.29
CA GLY A 685 -48.73 22.88 -23.77
C GLY A 685 -49.63 22.10 -22.80
N SER A 686 -49.11 21.51 -21.71
CA SER A 686 -49.90 20.67 -20.78
C SER A 686 -49.94 21.25 -19.35
N PHE A 687 -50.19 22.55 -19.22
CA PHE A 687 -50.29 23.23 -17.92
C PHE A 687 -51.39 24.29 -17.91
N VAL A 688 -52.12 24.35 -16.79
CA VAL A 688 -53.18 25.34 -16.59
C VAL A 688 -52.58 26.54 -15.86
N VAL A 689 -52.75 27.72 -16.45
CA VAL A 689 -52.45 29.02 -15.81
C VAL A 689 -53.76 29.62 -15.30
N CYS A 690 -53.74 30.25 -14.14
CA CYS A 690 -54.91 30.97 -13.64
C CYS A 690 -55.30 32.12 -14.58
N LYS A 691 -56.61 32.32 -14.78
CA LYS A 691 -57.18 33.35 -15.65
C LYS A 691 -57.23 34.76 -15.02
N THR A 692 -56.90 34.90 -13.73
CA THR A 692 -56.95 36.19 -13.04
C THR A 692 -55.69 37.03 -13.32
N PRO A 693 -55.81 38.35 -13.54
CA PRO A 693 -54.66 39.22 -13.75
C PRO A 693 -53.73 39.22 -12.52
N ASN A 694 -52.42 39.32 -12.77
CA ASN A 694 -51.34 39.24 -11.76
C ASN A 694 -51.23 37.93 -10.94
N CYS A 695 -52.03 36.89 -11.20
CA CYS A 695 -51.88 35.61 -10.50
C CYS A 695 -50.72 34.77 -11.05
N ARG A 696 -49.82 34.34 -10.15
CA ARG A 696 -48.66 33.45 -10.47
C ARG A 696 -49.01 31.95 -10.41
N GLY A 697 -50.29 31.58 -10.35
CA GLY A 697 -50.76 30.20 -10.23
C GLY A 697 -50.57 29.40 -11.52
N ILE A 698 -49.68 28.39 -11.48
CA ILE A 698 -49.39 27.47 -12.58
C ILE A 698 -49.50 26.02 -12.08
N TYR A 699 -50.33 25.23 -12.76
CA TYR A 699 -50.76 23.91 -12.29
C TYR A 699 -50.66 22.84 -13.38
N CYS A 700 -50.53 21.58 -12.96
CA CYS A 700 -50.77 20.44 -13.85
C CYS A 700 -52.29 20.25 -14.01
N GLU A 701 -52.77 19.75 -15.15
CA GLU A 701 -54.22 19.57 -15.42
C GLU A 701 -54.93 18.77 -14.32
N LEU A 702 -54.40 17.58 -13.99
CA LEU A 702 -54.88 16.75 -12.87
C LEU A 702 -54.94 17.55 -11.56
N CYS A 703 -53.88 18.30 -11.26
CA CYS A 703 -53.73 19.09 -10.05
C CYS A 703 -54.72 20.27 -9.95
N PHE A 704 -55.24 20.72 -11.09
CA PHE A 704 -56.23 21.81 -11.19
C PHE A 704 -57.66 21.26 -11.12
N LEU A 705 -57.89 20.08 -11.72
CA LEU A 705 -59.12 19.31 -11.55
C LEU A 705 -59.33 18.93 -10.07
N ASP A 706 -58.27 18.48 -9.40
CA ASP A 706 -58.21 18.17 -7.96
C ASP A 706 -58.53 19.37 -7.03
N LEU A 707 -58.64 20.59 -7.58
CA LEU A 707 -58.97 21.82 -6.87
C LEU A 707 -60.35 22.37 -7.29
N ASP A 708 -61.25 21.54 -7.79
CA ASP A 708 -62.58 21.92 -8.29
C ASP A 708 -62.49 22.99 -9.42
N SER A 709 -61.39 23.00 -10.18
CA SER A 709 -61.03 24.05 -11.16
C SER A 709 -60.85 25.46 -10.59
N GLU A 710 -60.68 25.60 -9.27
CA GLU A 710 -60.35 26.86 -8.62
C GLU A 710 -58.83 27.05 -8.47
N CYS A 711 -58.36 28.29 -8.62
CA CYS A 711 -56.96 28.61 -8.35
C CYS A 711 -56.72 28.77 -6.85
N LEU A 712 -55.84 27.94 -6.29
CA LEU A 712 -55.43 27.97 -4.89
C LEU A 712 -54.89 29.33 -4.39
N VAL A 713 -54.34 30.16 -5.29
CA VAL A 713 -53.85 31.51 -4.95
C VAL A 713 -55.00 32.53 -4.89
N CYS A 714 -56.09 32.31 -5.62
CA CYS A 714 -57.23 33.23 -5.70
C CYS A 714 -58.40 32.83 -4.79
N SER A 715 -58.64 31.53 -4.62
CA SER A 715 -59.68 30.98 -3.74
C SER A 715 -59.17 30.88 -2.29
N LEU A 716 -58.70 32.00 -1.74
CA LEU A 716 -58.21 32.08 -0.35
C LEU A 716 -59.39 32.22 0.65
N ARG A 717 -60.52 31.56 0.40
CA ARG A 717 -61.63 31.47 1.38
C ARG A 717 -61.42 30.26 2.28
N ILE A 718 -61.46 30.50 3.59
CA ILE A 718 -61.44 29.46 4.61
C ILE A 718 -62.79 28.75 4.59
N ARG A 719 -62.84 27.45 4.25
CA ARG A 719 -63.92 26.56 4.71
C ARG A 719 -63.57 26.09 6.11
N PHE A 720 -64.42 26.39 7.09
CA PHE A 720 -64.19 26.06 8.51
C PHE A 720 -63.95 24.56 8.75
N ASP A 721 -64.54 23.69 7.92
CA ASP A 721 -64.38 22.23 7.97
C ASP A 721 -62.93 21.74 7.81
N ASP A 722 -62.08 22.50 7.09
CA ASP A 722 -60.67 22.17 6.88
C ASP A 722 -59.81 22.52 8.11
N VAL A 723 -60.30 23.33 9.07
CA VAL A 723 -59.55 23.72 10.29
C VAL A 723 -59.86 22.81 11.48
N VAL A 724 -61.14 22.46 11.69
CA VAL A 724 -61.59 21.68 12.86
C VAL A 724 -61.00 20.26 12.87
N ASN A 725 -60.72 19.67 11.71
CA ASN A 725 -60.13 18.32 11.60
C ASN A 725 -58.59 18.29 11.67
N ILE A 726 -57.91 19.42 11.90
CA ILE A 726 -56.43 19.47 12.01
C ILE A 726 -55.96 19.23 13.45
N THR A 727 -56.78 19.55 14.46
CA THR A 727 -56.44 19.34 15.89
C THR A 727 -56.23 17.88 16.25
N ASP A 728 -56.89 16.97 15.54
CA ASP A 728 -56.88 15.53 15.86
C ASP A 728 -55.68 14.78 15.25
N VAL A 729 -54.84 15.49 14.48
CA VAL A 729 -53.64 14.94 13.83
C VAL A 729 -52.40 15.66 14.36
N GLU A 730 -52.06 15.39 15.62
CA GLU A 730 -50.83 15.86 16.24
C GLU A 730 -49.57 15.22 15.62
N ASP A 731 -49.03 15.90 14.61
CA ASP A 731 -47.60 15.89 14.27
C ASP A 731 -47.01 17.25 14.69
N SER A 732 -45.85 17.24 15.35
CA SER A 732 -45.26 18.43 16.02
C SER A 732 -44.92 19.60 15.08
N SER A 733 -44.93 19.42 13.76
CA SER A 733 -44.74 20.49 12.76
C SER A 733 -46.04 21.21 12.37
N ASP A 734 -47.19 20.57 12.56
CA ASP A 734 -48.45 21.00 11.96
C ASP A 734 -49.28 21.84 12.95
N ALA A 735 -48.99 21.72 14.26
CA ALA A 735 -49.51 22.54 15.37
C ALA A 735 -49.10 24.04 15.32
N GLU A 736 -48.34 24.45 14.30
CA GLU A 736 -48.01 25.86 14.02
C GLU A 736 -48.95 26.49 12.96
N CYS A 737 -49.64 25.67 12.14
CA CYS A 737 -50.64 26.16 11.17
C CYS A 737 -51.87 26.72 11.91
N ALA A 738 -52.36 26.00 12.94
CA ALA A 738 -53.55 26.40 13.71
C ALA A 738 -53.34 27.65 14.59
N ARG A 739 -52.12 27.88 15.10
CA ARG A 739 -51.82 29.01 16.01
C ARG A 739 -51.58 30.36 15.32
N LYS A 740 -51.58 30.41 13.98
CA LYS A 740 -51.30 31.64 13.21
C LYS A 740 -52.46 32.07 12.29
N ALA A 741 -53.64 31.45 12.41
CA ALA A 741 -54.83 31.94 11.74
C ALA A 741 -55.32 33.25 12.42
N PRO A 742 -55.55 34.35 11.67
CA PRO A 742 -56.19 35.52 12.24
C PRO A 742 -57.65 35.20 12.63
N PRO A 743 -58.20 35.80 13.70
CA PRO A 743 -59.61 35.64 14.03
C PRO A 743 -60.51 36.20 12.92
N PRO A 744 -61.71 35.66 12.72
CA PRO A 744 -62.63 36.14 11.69
C PRO A 744 -63.09 37.57 12.02
N ASP A 745 -63.02 38.43 11.01
CA ASP A 745 -63.40 39.84 11.13
C ASP A 745 -64.92 39.98 11.35
N ARG A 746 -65.32 40.55 12.49
CA ARG A 746 -66.74 40.84 12.79
C ARG A 746 -67.13 42.19 12.16
N SER A 747 -67.20 42.23 10.84
CA SER A 747 -67.88 43.28 10.10
C SER A 747 -68.62 42.68 8.89
N TYR A 748 -69.64 43.38 8.40
CA TYR A 748 -70.59 42.90 7.38
C TYR A 748 -71.57 41.80 7.83
N ALA A 749 -72.10 41.96 9.04
CA ALA A 749 -73.52 41.66 9.29
C ALA A 749 -74.31 42.99 9.16
N ASN A 750 -74.66 43.35 7.92
CA ASN A 750 -75.69 44.35 7.55
C ASN A 750 -75.68 44.51 6.01
N TYR A 751 -76.29 43.56 5.31
CA TYR A 751 -77.21 43.73 4.16
C TYR A 751 -77.67 42.35 3.68
#